data_AF-A0A014MQU7-F1
#
_entry.id   AF-A0A014MQU7-F1
#
_cell.length_a   1.000
_cell.length_b   1.000
_cell.length_c   1.000
_cell.angle_alpha   90.00
_cell.angle_beta   90.00
_cell.angle_gamma   90.00
#
_symmetry.space_group_name_H-M   'P 1'
#
loop_
_entity.id
_entity.type
_entity.pdbx_description
1 polymer ?
#
loop_
_entity_poly.entity_id
_entity_poly.type
_entity_poly.pdbx_seq_one_letter_code
_entity_poly.pdbx_strand_id
1 'polypeptide(L)'
;MYSKKMDQRTNSRNSLKEIEGTVQGHRDGHGFIIRDDGEADIFIPANEMRAVLHKDHVRVTIVRQDRRGRPEGHIVEIIDRPTKTLIGRLLQESGVWLVAPEDKRYGQDVLVPQGATSQAKTGQVVVVELTEAPALFGQPVGRIVEVLGEVDDPGMEIEIAVRKYGVPHVFSEACLAAAKALPEKVMAKDRKGRVDLRDVPLCTIDGEDARDFDDAVYCEPAKVGRAKGWRLLVAIADVSHYVQNGNAIDIDAYDRATSVYFPRRVIPMLPEKLSNGLCSLNPDVDRLCMVCDMLVTAKGEVHAYQFYPGVMHSHARFTYTEVAAILSNTRGPEATQRKARVPDLLNLHGVFRALLEARNTRGAVDFDTVETQIVCDENGRIEKIVPRTRNDAHRLIEECMLAANVCAADFIEQNGRTALFRVHDKPSAEKIDLLRGYLRAVGVNLSVSDTPSPAEFQAIADATKDRPDAQQIHTMLLRTMMQAMYMPDNGGHFGLAFSAYTHFTSPIRRYPDLLVHRVIKSILNDAKYKLPKLPEPGEAQAKLAKRLASRVGEPQIQPRSRAVMAELQAWEAAGLHCSANERRADEASRDVEAWLKCKYMRDYLGEEFAGTVTAVTSFGIFVTLDAMYVEGLVHITELGGDYFKFDEQRQELRGERTGVSYTIGTRLQVQVSRVDLDGRKIDFRIVQDEQEALNTRNRGGKRAAFAPRGEGDRTHEEPTPRARKDKGRGYGGAGAGGAKAKPASGKSWQDPAAAGFGAVRGKPHAEDKPAGKSGRRRR
;
A
#
# COMPACT_ATOMS: atom_id res chain seq x y z
N MET A 1 58.71 29.56 48.38
CA MET A 1 59.55 28.53 47.69
C MET A 1 58.67 27.32 47.37
N TYR A 2 59.00 26.54 46.33
CA TYR A 2 58.35 25.29 45.90
C TYR A 2 56.81 25.35 45.67
N SER A 3 56.28 25.39 44.45
CA SER A 3 56.40 24.48 43.29
C SER A 3 55.56 23.20 43.40
N LYS A 4 54.53 23.11 42.56
CA LYS A 4 54.17 21.88 41.84
C LYS A 4 53.61 22.25 40.45
N LYS A 5 53.95 21.47 39.43
CA LYS A 5 53.64 21.75 38.02
C LYS A 5 52.22 21.30 37.64
N MET A 6 51.79 21.81 36.48
CA MET A 6 50.68 21.29 35.66
C MET A 6 50.67 19.75 35.58
N ASP A 7 49.48 19.18 35.42
CA ASP A 7 49.26 18.13 34.42
C ASP A 7 48.08 18.57 33.53
N GLN A 8 48.21 18.40 32.21
CA GLN A 8 47.20 18.80 31.23
C GLN A 8 46.36 17.59 30.84
N ARG A 9 45.16 17.44 31.40
CA ARG A 9 44.27 16.32 31.03
C ARG A 9 42.86 16.77 30.65
N THR A 10 42.47 16.34 29.44
CA THR A 10 41.08 16.14 29.00
C THR A 10 40.12 17.33 29.18
N ASN A 11 40.43 18.47 28.56
CA ASN A 11 39.37 19.37 28.06
C ASN A 11 38.84 18.83 26.72
N SER A 12 38.22 17.64 26.79
CA SER A 12 37.61 16.95 25.66
C SER A 12 36.13 16.72 25.95
N ARG A 13 35.34 17.78 25.84
CA ARG A 13 33.89 17.63 25.68
C ARG A 13 33.67 16.79 24.42
N ASN A 14 33.11 15.59 24.58
CA ASN A 14 32.40 14.98 23.47
C ASN A 14 31.28 15.95 23.09
N SER A 15 31.40 16.59 21.93
CA SER A 15 30.26 17.14 21.23
C SER A 15 29.37 15.95 20.84
N LEU A 16 28.39 15.64 21.69
CA LEU A 16 27.34 14.68 21.33
C LEU A 16 26.75 15.16 20.01
N LYS A 17 26.76 14.30 18.97
CA LYS A 17 26.31 14.69 17.64
C LYS A 17 24.85 15.10 17.75
N GLU A 18 24.60 16.40 17.62
CA GLU A 18 23.27 16.95 17.49
C GLU A 18 22.69 16.52 16.14
N ILE A 19 21.42 16.10 16.14
CA ILE A 19 20.72 15.54 14.99
C ILE A 19 19.38 16.28 14.89
N GLU A 20 18.98 16.69 13.70
CA GLU A 20 17.68 17.34 13.46
C GLU A 20 16.66 16.31 12.97
N GLY A 21 15.38 16.55 13.22
CA GLY A 21 14.29 15.69 12.74
C GLY A 21 12.92 16.03 13.32
N THR A 22 11.91 15.26 12.94
CA THR A 22 10.51 15.55 13.26
C THR A 22 9.97 14.61 14.35
N VAL A 23 9.26 15.17 15.34
CA VAL A 23 8.65 14.43 16.45
C VAL A 23 7.44 13.63 15.99
N GLN A 24 7.55 12.31 16.04
CA GLN A 24 6.45 11.35 15.92
C GLN A 24 6.04 10.87 17.31
N GLY A 25 5.03 11.50 17.90
CA GLY A 25 4.48 11.07 19.19
C GLY A 25 3.72 9.73 19.07
N HIS A 26 3.65 9.00 20.18
CA HIS A 26 2.89 7.76 20.32
C HIS A 26 1.78 7.93 21.35
N ARG A 27 0.66 7.22 21.17
CA ARG A 27 -0.51 7.27 22.08
C ARG A 27 -0.20 6.85 23.53
N ASP A 28 0.90 6.14 23.76
CA ASP A 28 1.37 5.72 25.09
C ASP A 28 2.34 6.75 25.72
N GLY A 29 2.34 8.00 25.25
CA GLY A 29 3.08 9.13 25.81
C GLY A 29 4.58 9.21 25.46
N HIS A 30 5.19 8.13 24.94
CA HIS A 30 6.52 8.17 24.35
C HIS A 30 6.49 8.67 22.90
N GLY A 31 7.64 8.77 22.23
CA GLY A 31 7.70 9.12 20.81
C GLY A 31 9.00 8.71 20.14
N PHE A 32 9.17 9.17 18.91
CA PHE A 32 10.34 8.94 18.06
C PHE A 32 10.71 10.23 17.31
N ILE A 33 12.00 10.44 17.01
CA ILE A 33 12.43 11.48 16.07
C ILE A 33 12.73 10.82 14.73
N ILE A 34 11.96 11.20 13.71
CA ILE A 34 12.20 10.82 12.31
C ILE A 34 13.30 11.73 11.76
N ARG A 35 14.53 11.23 11.80
CA ARG A 35 15.78 12.01 11.58
C ARG A 35 15.90 12.59 10.17
N ASP A 36 16.46 13.78 10.07
CA ASP A 36 16.73 14.45 8.79
C ASP A 36 17.94 13.93 8.02
N ASP A 37 18.81 13.11 8.63
CA ASP A 37 19.79 12.30 7.89
C ASP A 37 19.19 11.00 7.34
N GLY A 38 17.92 10.67 7.67
CA GLY A 38 17.23 9.48 7.17
C GLY A 38 17.80 8.15 7.68
N GLU A 39 18.61 8.20 8.73
CA GLU A 39 19.04 7.06 9.54
C GLU A 39 17.92 6.55 10.45
N ALA A 40 18.13 5.43 11.13
CA ALA A 40 17.13 4.83 12.03
C ALA A 40 16.67 5.79 13.15
N ASP A 41 15.35 5.80 13.38
CA ASP A 41 14.65 6.73 14.27
C ASP A 41 15.16 6.69 15.73
N ILE A 42 15.14 7.83 16.40
CA ILE A 42 15.61 7.98 17.79
C ILE A 42 14.42 7.88 18.73
N PHE A 43 14.44 6.94 19.67
CA PHE A 43 13.40 6.80 20.69
C PHE A 43 13.44 7.95 21.69
N ILE A 44 12.29 8.50 22.04
CA ILE A 44 12.12 9.60 22.98
C ILE A 44 11.21 9.15 24.14
N PRO A 45 11.69 9.15 25.39
CA PRO A 45 10.92 8.71 26.54
C PRO A 45 9.84 9.74 26.94
N ALA A 46 8.81 9.27 27.64
CA ALA A 46 7.59 10.05 27.92
C ALA A 46 7.77 11.27 28.86
N ASN A 47 8.95 11.47 29.45
CA ASN A 47 9.31 12.69 30.17
C ASN A 47 9.76 13.82 29.21
N GLU A 48 10.47 13.48 28.13
CA GLU A 48 10.94 14.43 27.11
C GLU A 48 9.78 14.92 26.25
N MET A 49 8.88 14.00 25.88
CA MET A 49 7.66 14.27 25.10
C MET A 49 6.72 15.31 25.72
N ARG A 50 6.90 15.69 26.99
CA ARG A 50 6.11 16.73 27.65
C ARG A 50 6.43 18.14 27.13
N ALA A 51 7.65 18.39 26.67
CA ALA A 51 8.06 19.71 26.18
C ALA A 51 7.75 19.94 24.69
N VAL A 52 7.26 18.92 23.98
CA VAL A 52 7.07 18.93 22.52
C VAL A 52 5.70 18.38 22.12
N LEU A 53 5.31 18.64 20.88
CA LEU A 53 4.11 18.11 20.23
C LEU A 53 4.47 17.23 19.06
N HIS A 54 3.53 16.39 18.63
CA HIS A 54 3.66 15.69 17.34
C HIS A 54 3.76 16.72 16.19
N LYS A 55 4.70 16.46 15.27
CA LYS A 55 5.07 17.30 14.13
C LYS A 55 5.96 18.51 14.47
N ASP A 56 6.38 18.70 15.71
CA ASP A 56 7.48 19.64 16.02
C ASP A 56 8.76 19.21 15.29
N HIS A 57 9.52 20.17 14.78
CA HIS A 57 10.87 19.95 14.25
C HIS A 57 11.89 20.34 15.32
N VAL A 58 12.79 19.42 15.67
CA VAL A 58 13.64 19.53 16.87
C VAL A 58 15.08 19.14 16.59
N ARG A 59 16.00 19.67 17.41
CA ARG A 59 17.35 19.12 17.53
C ARG A 59 17.45 18.23 18.77
N VAL A 60 17.97 17.03 18.57
CA VAL A 60 18.08 15.95 19.57
C VAL A 60 19.54 15.49 19.70
N THR A 61 19.95 15.09 20.90
CA THR A 61 21.23 14.38 21.13
C THR A 61 20.96 12.96 21.60
N ILE A 62 21.73 11.99 21.10
CA ILE A 62 21.64 10.60 21.56
C ILE A 62 22.40 10.49 22.90
N VAL A 63 21.67 10.19 23.97
CA VAL A 63 22.23 10.09 25.34
C VAL A 63 22.66 8.67 25.69
N ARG A 64 21.95 7.66 25.16
CA ARG A 64 22.31 6.24 25.32
C ARG A 64 21.78 5.40 24.16
N GLN A 65 22.20 4.14 24.12
CA GLN A 65 21.55 3.09 23.35
C GLN A 65 20.89 2.10 24.33
N ASP A 66 19.77 1.51 23.94
CA ASP A 66 19.11 0.46 24.72
C ASP A 66 19.81 -0.90 24.60
N ARG A 67 19.33 -1.91 25.33
CA ARG A 67 19.88 -3.29 25.29
C ARG A 67 19.74 -4.00 23.93
N ARG A 68 19.09 -3.37 22.94
CA ARG A 68 18.95 -3.83 21.55
C ARG A 68 19.66 -2.90 20.55
N GLY A 69 20.47 -1.96 21.03
CA GLY A 69 21.23 -1.00 20.22
C GLY A 69 20.44 0.21 19.73
N ARG A 70 19.15 0.35 20.09
CA ARG A 70 18.30 1.46 19.61
C ARG A 70 18.71 2.77 20.30
N PRO A 71 18.91 3.87 19.56
CA PRO A 71 19.31 5.15 20.14
C PRO A 71 18.15 5.79 20.92
N GLU A 72 18.46 6.33 22.10
CA GLU A 72 17.53 7.10 22.93
C GLU A 72 18.01 8.56 23.03
N GLY A 73 17.09 9.49 22.77
CA GLY A 73 17.38 10.91 22.61
C GLY A 73 16.91 11.80 23.76
N HIS A 74 17.60 12.93 23.92
CA HIS A 74 17.21 14.07 24.75
C HIS A 74 17.05 15.30 23.85
N ILE A 75 15.96 16.05 24.03
CA ILE A 75 15.59 17.17 23.17
C ILE A 75 16.34 18.43 23.61
N VAL A 76 17.10 19.02 22.70
CA VAL A 76 17.96 20.19 22.95
C VAL A 76 17.23 21.50 22.65
N GLU A 77 16.59 21.59 21.49
CA GLU A 77 15.81 22.75 21.07
C GLU A 77 14.67 22.35 20.11
N ILE A 78 13.65 23.20 20.03
CA ILE A 78 12.62 23.16 19.00
C ILE A 78 13.02 24.19 17.94
N ILE A 79 13.16 23.74 16.69
CA ILE A 79 13.59 24.55 15.54
C ILE A 79 12.37 25.19 14.88
N ASP A 80 11.29 24.42 14.69
CA ASP A 80 10.02 24.89 14.16
C ASP A 80 8.83 24.13 14.79
N ARG A 81 7.68 24.79 14.86
CA ARG A 81 6.37 24.19 15.17
C ARG A 81 5.39 24.53 14.05
N PRO A 82 5.25 23.67 13.02
CA PRO A 82 4.44 23.96 11.84
C PRO A 82 2.93 23.88 12.12
N THR A 83 2.51 23.20 13.19
CA THR A 83 1.10 23.02 13.55
C THR A 83 0.67 24.05 14.59
N LYS A 84 -0.14 25.03 14.17
CA LYS A 84 -0.76 26.03 15.08
C LYS A 84 -2.14 25.64 15.58
N THR A 85 -2.88 24.87 14.78
CA THR A 85 -4.26 24.43 15.07
C THR A 85 -4.33 22.92 15.24
N LEU A 86 -5.07 22.48 16.25
CA LEU A 86 -5.37 21.08 16.55
C LEU A 86 -6.88 20.86 16.50
N ILE A 87 -7.30 19.67 16.09
CA ILE A 87 -8.69 19.23 16.18
C ILE A 87 -8.86 18.29 17.38
N GLY A 88 -9.91 18.51 18.16
CA GLY A 88 -10.21 17.72 19.35
C GLY A 88 -11.65 17.89 19.81
N ARG A 89 -12.01 17.15 20.85
CA ARG A 89 -13.32 17.21 21.51
C ARG A 89 -13.26 18.18 22.67
N LEU A 90 -14.19 19.13 22.75
CA LEU A 90 -14.28 20.04 23.89
C LEU A 90 -14.89 19.31 25.09
N LEU A 91 -14.14 19.22 26.17
CA LEU A 91 -14.55 18.62 27.43
C LEU A 91 -14.53 19.68 28.55
N GLN A 92 -15.28 19.41 29.62
CA GLN A 92 -15.27 20.22 30.82
C GLN A 92 -15.13 19.30 32.04
N GLU A 93 -13.96 19.33 32.69
CA GLU A 93 -13.64 18.47 33.82
C GLU A 93 -13.33 19.30 35.06
N SER A 94 -14.01 19.02 36.17
CA SER A 94 -13.86 19.77 37.44
C SER A 94 -13.99 21.31 37.30
N GLY A 95 -14.72 21.78 36.28
CA GLY A 95 -14.89 23.20 35.94
C GLY A 95 -13.85 23.77 34.97
N VAL A 96 -12.76 23.06 34.68
CA VAL A 96 -11.75 23.42 33.69
C VAL A 96 -12.22 22.99 32.30
N TRP A 97 -12.06 23.85 31.29
CA TRP A 97 -12.30 23.50 29.90
C TRP A 97 -11.00 23.00 29.26
N LEU A 98 -11.08 21.90 28.53
CA LEU A 98 -9.96 21.31 27.82
C LEU A 98 -10.40 20.72 26.48
N VAL A 99 -9.52 20.74 25.49
CA VAL A 99 -9.73 20.11 24.18
C VAL A 99 -8.84 18.88 24.11
N ALA A 100 -9.45 17.71 24.11
CA ALA A 100 -8.77 16.42 23.99
C ALA A 100 -8.52 16.11 22.50
N PRO A 101 -7.27 16.03 22.00
CA PRO A 101 -7.00 15.84 20.58
C PRO A 101 -7.60 14.55 20.01
N GLU A 102 -8.13 14.61 18.79
CA GLU A 102 -8.55 13.41 18.05
C GLU A 102 -7.33 12.59 17.58
N ASP A 103 -6.20 13.25 17.29
CA ASP A 103 -4.92 12.58 17.07
C ASP A 103 -4.19 12.33 18.39
N LYS A 104 -4.36 11.12 18.94
CA LYS A 104 -3.76 10.71 20.22
C LYS A 104 -2.22 10.73 20.23
N ARG A 105 -1.55 10.94 19.09
CA ARG A 105 -0.08 11.15 19.03
C ARG A 105 0.36 12.47 19.65
N TYR A 106 -0.53 13.45 19.84
CA TYR A 106 -0.20 14.70 20.57
C TYR A 106 -0.04 14.48 22.08
N GLY A 107 -0.67 13.44 22.64
CA GLY A 107 -0.43 12.96 24.01
C GLY A 107 -0.74 13.92 25.17
N GLN A 108 -1.19 15.14 24.89
CA GLN A 108 -1.47 16.19 25.86
C GLN A 108 -2.78 16.91 25.49
N ASP A 109 -3.66 17.11 26.48
CA ASP A 109 -4.87 17.90 26.30
C ASP A 109 -4.58 19.40 26.36
N VAL A 110 -5.27 20.17 25.52
CA VAL A 110 -5.10 21.63 25.42
C VAL A 110 -6.06 22.33 26.37
N LEU A 111 -5.54 23.07 27.35
CA LEU A 111 -6.35 23.88 28.25
C LEU A 111 -6.96 25.06 27.49
N VAL A 112 -8.25 25.33 27.71
CA VAL A 112 -8.96 26.46 27.10
C VAL A 112 -9.45 27.40 28.20
N PRO A 113 -9.00 28.67 28.26
CA PRO A 113 -9.57 29.66 29.17
C PRO A 113 -11.06 29.85 28.90
N GLN A 114 -11.89 30.07 29.94
CA GLN A 114 -13.35 30.16 29.78
C GLN A 114 -13.82 31.25 28.80
N GLY A 115 -13.07 32.35 28.65
CA GLY A 115 -13.35 33.40 27.66
C GLY A 115 -12.92 33.05 26.22
N ALA A 116 -12.29 31.90 26.01
CA ALA A 116 -11.71 31.43 24.75
C ALA A 116 -12.40 30.18 24.19
N THR A 117 -13.53 29.75 24.77
CA THR A 117 -14.36 28.62 24.31
C THR A 117 -15.26 28.96 23.11
N SER A 118 -15.31 30.23 22.68
CA SER A 118 -16.26 30.70 21.65
C SER A 118 -17.71 30.34 22.04
N GLN A 119 -18.55 29.95 21.08
CA GLN A 119 -19.91 29.43 21.30
C GLN A 119 -19.98 27.90 21.43
N ALA A 120 -18.84 27.23 21.61
CA ALA A 120 -18.75 25.77 21.65
C ALA A 120 -19.39 25.17 22.92
N LYS A 121 -19.89 23.94 22.80
CA LYS A 121 -20.48 23.16 23.90
C LYS A 121 -19.63 21.94 24.24
N THR A 122 -19.74 21.46 25.48
CA THR A 122 -19.15 20.20 25.92
C THR A 122 -19.64 19.05 25.03
N GLY A 123 -18.71 18.23 24.53
CA GLY A 123 -18.96 17.13 23.60
C GLY A 123 -18.66 17.46 22.14
N GLN A 124 -18.67 18.73 21.74
CA GLN A 124 -18.49 19.14 20.34
C GLN A 124 -17.06 18.96 19.83
N VAL A 125 -16.94 18.71 18.53
CA VAL A 125 -15.66 18.70 17.82
C VAL A 125 -15.29 20.13 17.43
N VAL A 126 -14.09 20.55 17.81
CA VAL A 126 -13.61 21.93 17.69
C VAL A 126 -12.20 22.00 17.15
N VAL A 127 -11.84 23.12 16.52
CA VAL A 127 -10.46 23.46 16.20
C VAL A 127 -9.96 24.47 17.22
N VAL A 128 -8.89 24.11 17.92
CA VAL A 128 -8.20 24.96 18.89
C VAL A 128 -6.88 25.45 18.29
N GLU A 129 -6.66 26.76 18.32
CA GLU A 129 -5.36 27.37 18.03
C GLU A 129 -4.55 27.46 19.32
N LEU A 130 -3.31 26.99 19.29
CA LEU A 130 -2.40 27.04 20.43
C LEU A 130 -1.92 28.48 20.67
N THR A 131 -2.23 29.01 21.86
CA THR A 131 -1.75 30.32 22.33
C THR A 131 -0.50 30.19 23.18
N GLU A 132 -0.33 29.07 23.89
CA GLU A 132 0.87 28.75 24.67
C GLU A 132 1.37 27.34 24.35
N ALA A 133 2.68 27.20 24.24
CA ALA A 133 3.36 25.92 24.03
C ALA A 133 3.17 24.99 25.24
N PRO A 134 3.22 23.66 25.06
CA PRO A 134 3.48 22.77 26.19
C PRO A 134 4.88 23.09 26.75
N ALA A 135 5.05 22.86 28.04
CA ALA A 135 6.31 22.96 28.75
C ALA A 135 6.50 21.72 29.63
N LEU A 136 7.73 21.45 30.06
CA LEU A 136 8.05 20.23 30.84
C LEU A 136 7.22 20.07 32.15
N PHE A 137 6.64 21.17 32.63
CA PHE A 137 5.74 21.25 33.79
C PHE A 137 4.40 21.98 33.51
N GLY A 138 4.04 22.23 32.25
CA GLY A 138 2.86 23.01 31.88
C GLY A 138 2.14 22.45 30.64
N GLN A 139 0.82 22.29 30.74
CA GLN A 139 0.00 21.86 29.60
C GLN A 139 -0.08 22.95 28.52
N PRO A 140 -0.26 22.59 27.24
CA PRO A 140 -0.50 23.57 26.18
C PRO A 140 -1.81 24.32 26.44
N VAL A 141 -1.85 25.62 26.11
CA VAL A 141 -3.05 26.47 26.23
C VAL A 141 -3.48 26.92 24.85
N GLY A 142 -4.78 27.03 24.62
CA GLY A 142 -5.31 27.47 23.33
C GLY A 142 -6.68 28.15 23.38
N ARG A 143 -7.12 28.62 22.21
CA ARG A 143 -8.41 29.27 21.97
C ARG A 143 -9.17 28.56 20.85
N ILE A 144 -10.49 28.42 20.99
CA ILE A 144 -11.32 27.81 19.96
C ILE A 144 -11.53 28.81 18.82
N VAL A 145 -11.13 28.41 17.61
CA VAL A 145 -11.23 29.22 16.39
C VAL A 145 -12.32 28.75 15.42
N GLU A 146 -12.70 27.47 15.51
CA GLU A 146 -13.75 26.86 14.68
C GLU A 146 -14.52 25.83 15.53
N VAL A 147 -15.85 25.76 15.36
CA VAL A 147 -16.71 24.72 15.94
C VAL A 147 -17.28 23.94 14.76
N LEU A 148 -17.02 22.63 14.71
CA LEU A 148 -17.37 21.81 13.54
C LEU A 148 -18.76 21.19 13.67
N GLY A 149 -19.15 20.76 14.88
CA GLY A 149 -20.43 20.11 15.15
C GLY A 149 -20.34 19.09 16.27
N GLU A 150 -21.32 18.18 16.34
CA GLU A 150 -21.33 17.03 17.25
C GLU A 150 -20.56 15.84 16.64
N VAL A 151 -20.01 14.96 17.49
CA VAL A 151 -19.18 13.81 17.05
C VAL A 151 -19.93 12.83 16.16
N ASP A 152 -21.26 12.71 16.33
CA ASP A 152 -22.11 11.77 15.59
C ASP A 152 -22.67 12.35 14.27
N ASP A 153 -22.45 13.64 13.98
CA ASP A 153 -22.99 14.33 12.79
C ASP A 153 -22.49 13.68 11.48
N PRO A 154 -23.34 13.49 10.46
CA PRO A 154 -22.95 12.81 9.22
C PRO A 154 -21.83 13.56 8.45
N GLY A 155 -20.68 12.93 8.26
CA GLY A 155 -19.52 13.52 7.60
C GLY A 155 -18.51 14.17 8.55
N MET A 156 -18.79 14.21 9.86
CA MET A 156 -17.83 14.67 10.87
C MET A 156 -16.54 13.84 10.84
N GLU A 157 -16.65 12.55 10.55
CA GLU A 157 -15.52 11.64 10.37
C GLU A 157 -14.56 12.09 9.25
N ILE A 158 -15.11 12.69 8.19
CA ILE A 158 -14.36 13.21 7.05
C ILE A 158 -13.68 14.52 7.40
N GLU A 159 -14.39 15.46 8.04
CA GLU A 159 -13.81 16.73 8.52
C GLU A 159 -12.69 16.50 9.56
N ILE A 160 -12.83 15.47 10.41
CA ILE A 160 -11.79 15.02 11.34
C ILE A 160 -10.58 14.47 10.58
N ALA A 161 -10.76 13.52 9.66
CA ALA A 161 -9.65 12.93 8.92
C ALA A 161 -8.91 13.99 8.08
N VAL A 162 -9.64 14.85 7.37
CA VAL A 162 -9.08 15.95 6.57
C VAL A 162 -8.19 16.87 7.40
N ARG A 163 -8.61 17.29 8.61
CA ARG A 163 -7.77 18.12 9.50
C ARG A 163 -6.63 17.32 10.15
N LYS A 164 -6.88 16.11 10.65
CA LYS A 164 -5.88 15.21 11.30
C LYS A 164 -4.66 14.93 10.41
N TYR A 165 -4.90 14.55 9.16
CA TYR A 165 -3.86 14.23 8.18
C TYR A 165 -3.32 15.45 7.43
N GLY A 166 -3.93 16.63 7.59
CA GLY A 166 -3.52 17.84 6.89
C GLY A 166 -3.76 17.75 5.38
N VAL A 167 -4.96 17.32 4.98
CA VAL A 167 -5.40 17.26 3.58
C VAL A 167 -5.85 18.67 3.12
N PRO A 168 -5.25 19.26 2.07
CA PRO A 168 -5.67 20.55 1.54
C PRO A 168 -7.04 20.42 0.88
N HIS A 169 -8.05 21.04 1.49
CA HIS A 169 -9.46 20.92 1.11
C HIS A 169 -10.06 22.27 0.69
N VAL A 170 -9.64 23.37 1.32
CA VAL A 170 -9.94 24.75 0.89
C VAL A 170 -9.12 25.12 -0.34
N PHE A 171 -9.74 25.72 -1.36
CA PHE A 171 -9.02 26.30 -2.51
C PHE A 171 -8.70 27.76 -2.23
N SER A 172 -7.56 28.26 -2.73
CA SER A 172 -7.20 29.67 -2.61
C SER A 172 -8.16 30.58 -3.38
N GLU A 173 -8.36 31.81 -2.89
CA GLU A 173 -9.21 32.80 -3.59
C GLU A 173 -8.74 33.05 -5.03
N ALA A 174 -7.41 33.03 -5.24
CA ALA A 174 -6.81 33.17 -6.56
C ALA A 174 -7.12 31.98 -7.48
N CYS A 175 -7.09 30.75 -6.96
CA CYS A 175 -7.49 29.54 -7.70
C CYS A 175 -8.98 29.59 -8.08
N LEU A 176 -9.85 29.93 -7.13
CA LEU A 176 -11.30 30.07 -7.36
C LEU A 176 -11.62 31.19 -8.36
N ALA A 177 -10.94 32.34 -8.27
CA ALA A 177 -11.08 33.43 -9.23
C ALA A 177 -10.62 33.05 -10.63
N ALA A 178 -9.47 32.36 -10.74
CA ALA A 178 -8.95 31.87 -12.02
C ALA A 178 -9.90 30.83 -12.66
N ALA A 179 -10.42 29.88 -11.88
CA ALA A 179 -11.39 28.90 -12.35
C ALA A 179 -12.72 29.59 -12.77
N LYS A 180 -13.20 30.57 -12.00
CA LYS A 180 -14.38 31.37 -12.34
C LYS A 180 -14.22 32.12 -13.67
N ALA A 181 -13.02 32.60 -13.98
CA ALA A 181 -12.71 33.32 -15.23
C ALA A 181 -12.61 32.45 -16.49
N LEU A 182 -12.51 31.12 -16.37
CA LEU A 182 -12.53 30.20 -17.52
C LEU A 182 -13.90 30.22 -18.26
N PRO A 183 -13.95 29.86 -19.55
CA PRO A 183 -15.24 29.69 -20.25
C PRO A 183 -16.05 28.51 -19.67
N GLU A 184 -17.31 28.38 -20.09
CA GLU A 184 -18.16 27.22 -19.74
C GLU A 184 -18.04 26.07 -20.76
N LYS A 185 -17.54 26.35 -21.96
CA LYS A 185 -17.46 25.43 -23.10
C LYS A 185 -16.15 25.64 -23.86
N VAL A 186 -15.73 24.63 -24.63
CA VAL A 186 -14.57 24.74 -25.53
C VAL A 186 -14.82 25.82 -26.58
N MET A 187 -13.92 26.82 -26.67
CA MET A 187 -14.07 27.91 -27.63
C MET A 187 -13.53 27.51 -29.01
N ALA A 188 -14.07 28.09 -30.08
CA ALA A 188 -13.64 27.78 -31.45
C ALA A 188 -12.12 27.99 -31.68
N LYS A 189 -11.51 28.95 -30.97
CA LYS A 189 -10.06 29.20 -30.99
C LYS A 189 -9.24 28.03 -30.43
N ASP A 190 -9.76 27.30 -29.44
CA ASP A 190 -9.03 26.27 -28.68
C ASP A 190 -8.91 24.96 -29.48
N ARG A 191 -9.74 24.81 -30.53
CA ARG A 191 -9.70 23.71 -31.51
C ARG A 191 -8.56 23.85 -32.53
N LYS A 192 -7.97 25.04 -32.69
CA LYS A 192 -6.96 25.30 -33.72
C LYS A 192 -5.70 24.49 -33.45
N GLY A 193 -5.23 23.74 -34.45
CA GLY A 193 -4.02 22.91 -34.34
C GLY A 193 -4.22 21.59 -33.59
N ARG A 194 -5.48 21.15 -33.42
CA ARG A 194 -5.85 19.85 -32.86
C ARG A 194 -6.38 18.92 -33.95
N VAL A 195 -6.23 17.61 -33.77
CA VAL A 195 -6.91 16.61 -34.60
C VAL A 195 -8.39 16.61 -34.24
N ASP A 196 -9.27 16.63 -35.24
CA ASP A 196 -10.71 16.52 -35.03
C ASP A 196 -11.13 15.05 -34.98
N LEU A 197 -11.61 14.61 -33.81
CA LEU A 197 -12.11 13.26 -33.54
C LEU A 197 -13.60 13.28 -33.17
N ARG A 198 -14.33 14.37 -33.45
CA ARG A 198 -15.73 14.52 -33.03
C ARG A 198 -16.71 13.59 -33.77
N ASP A 199 -16.30 13.04 -34.92
CA ASP A 199 -17.03 11.99 -35.65
C ASP A 199 -16.59 10.55 -35.25
N VAL A 200 -15.59 10.41 -34.37
CA VAL A 200 -15.10 9.10 -33.90
C VAL A 200 -15.91 8.64 -32.68
N PRO A 201 -16.43 7.39 -32.64
CA PRO A 201 -17.24 6.84 -31.53
C PRO A 201 -16.55 6.65 -30.15
N LEU A 202 -15.73 7.61 -29.71
CA LEU A 202 -15.18 7.67 -28.36
C LEU A 202 -16.30 7.68 -27.31
N CYS A 203 -16.13 6.89 -26.25
CA CYS A 203 -17.06 6.77 -25.13
C CYS A 203 -16.31 6.67 -23.80
N THR A 204 -16.93 7.09 -22.70
CA THR A 204 -16.40 6.90 -21.33
C THR A 204 -17.11 5.70 -20.68
N ILE A 205 -16.41 4.96 -19.82
CA ILE A 205 -16.92 3.76 -19.14
C ILE A 205 -16.50 3.85 -17.67
N ASP A 206 -17.44 4.24 -16.80
CA ASP A 206 -17.13 4.70 -15.45
C ASP A 206 -17.94 4.01 -14.36
N GLY A 207 -17.64 4.30 -13.09
CA GLY A 207 -18.54 4.00 -11.99
C GLY A 207 -19.80 4.89 -12.04
N GLU A 208 -20.93 4.36 -11.57
CA GLU A 208 -22.24 5.02 -11.56
C GLU A 208 -22.19 6.45 -10.98
N ASP A 209 -21.44 6.63 -9.89
CA ASP A 209 -21.29 7.90 -9.15
C ASP A 209 -20.24 8.87 -9.72
N ALA A 210 -19.40 8.44 -10.67
CA ALA A 210 -18.33 9.28 -11.23
C ALA A 210 -18.88 10.48 -12.02
N ARG A 211 -18.15 11.60 -12.01
CA ARG A 211 -18.47 12.87 -12.72
C ARG A 211 -17.25 13.48 -13.43
N ASP A 212 -16.06 13.10 -12.95
CA ASP A 212 -14.72 13.46 -13.34
C ASP A 212 -14.16 12.45 -14.38
N PHE A 213 -14.76 12.41 -15.57
CA PHE A 213 -14.40 11.47 -16.64
C PHE A 213 -13.05 11.86 -17.27
N ASP A 214 -11.96 11.27 -16.77
CA ASP A 214 -10.58 11.50 -17.23
C ASP A 214 -10.31 10.94 -18.63
N ASP A 215 -10.88 9.77 -18.96
CA ASP A 215 -10.55 9.00 -20.16
C ASP A 215 -11.77 8.59 -21.01
N ALA A 216 -11.53 8.44 -22.31
CA ALA A 216 -12.48 7.91 -23.28
C ALA A 216 -11.77 6.99 -24.28
N VAL A 217 -12.44 5.89 -24.64
CA VAL A 217 -11.87 4.82 -25.45
C VAL A 217 -12.66 4.57 -26.74
N TYR A 218 -11.94 4.20 -27.80
CA TYR A 218 -12.50 3.70 -29.06
C TYR A 218 -11.54 2.67 -29.67
N CYS A 219 -12.07 1.64 -30.33
CA CYS A 219 -11.27 0.61 -30.97
C CYS A 219 -11.88 0.13 -32.29
N GLU A 220 -11.04 -0.06 -33.31
CA GLU A 220 -11.40 -0.56 -34.63
C GLU A 220 -10.44 -1.67 -35.10
N PRO A 221 -10.90 -2.69 -35.86
CA PRO A 221 -10.01 -3.72 -36.41
C PRO A 221 -9.07 -3.13 -37.46
N ALA A 222 -7.77 -3.36 -37.30
CA ALA A 222 -6.72 -2.77 -38.14
C ALA A 222 -5.83 -3.84 -38.81
N LYS A 223 -5.04 -3.40 -39.79
CA LYS A 223 -3.91 -4.18 -40.32
C LYS A 223 -2.63 -3.69 -39.65
N VAL A 224 -1.94 -4.59 -38.97
CA VAL A 224 -0.68 -4.31 -38.27
C VAL A 224 0.43 -5.01 -39.06
N GLY A 225 1.14 -4.23 -39.88
CA GLY A 225 2.00 -4.75 -40.94
C GLY A 225 1.20 -5.60 -41.95
N ARG A 226 1.41 -6.93 -41.93
CA ARG A 226 0.66 -7.91 -42.74
C ARG A 226 -0.39 -8.69 -41.93
N ALA A 227 -0.42 -8.55 -40.61
CA ALA A 227 -1.32 -9.27 -39.72
C ALA A 227 -2.63 -8.49 -39.49
N LYS A 228 -3.63 -9.17 -38.93
CA LYS A 228 -4.76 -8.50 -38.27
C LYS A 228 -4.32 -8.02 -36.88
N GLY A 229 -4.97 -6.99 -36.39
CA GLY A 229 -4.86 -6.47 -35.04
C GLY A 229 -5.94 -5.41 -34.83
N TRP A 230 -5.66 -4.44 -33.98
CA TRP A 230 -6.56 -3.33 -33.67
C TRP A 230 -5.84 -2.00 -33.75
N ARG A 231 -6.62 -0.95 -33.98
CA ARG A 231 -6.25 0.41 -33.62
C ARG A 231 -7.04 0.80 -32.39
N LEU A 232 -6.36 1.23 -31.34
CA LEU A 232 -6.92 1.62 -30.05
C LEU A 232 -6.62 3.10 -29.82
N LEU A 233 -7.67 3.90 -29.65
CA LEU A 233 -7.56 5.31 -29.27
C LEU A 233 -7.93 5.43 -27.80
N VAL A 234 -7.02 6.03 -27.03
CA VAL A 234 -7.22 6.44 -25.64
C VAL A 234 -7.11 7.96 -25.60
N ALA A 235 -8.25 8.65 -25.47
CA ALA A 235 -8.32 10.09 -25.40
C ALA A 235 -8.48 10.52 -23.93
N ILE A 236 -7.51 11.28 -23.42
CA ILE A 236 -7.46 11.74 -22.02
C ILE A 236 -7.78 13.23 -21.94
N ALA A 237 -8.51 13.67 -20.92
CA ALA A 237 -8.86 15.06 -20.64
C ALA A 237 -7.63 16.00 -20.70
N ASP A 238 -7.69 17.05 -21.53
CA ASP A 238 -6.57 17.98 -21.70
C ASP A 238 -6.51 19.07 -20.60
N VAL A 239 -6.36 18.62 -19.35
CA VAL A 239 -6.22 19.47 -18.17
C VAL A 239 -5.07 20.47 -18.33
N SER A 240 -3.97 20.04 -18.98
CA SER A 240 -2.78 20.87 -19.21
C SER A 240 -2.99 22.08 -20.12
N HIS A 241 -4.13 22.16 -20.83
CA HIS A 241 -4.53 23.37 -21.56
C HIS A 241 -5.07 24.47 -20.64
N TYR A 242 -5.84 24.07 -19.61
CA TYR A 242 -6.51 24.98 -18.68
C TYR A 242 -5.65 25.29 -17.43
N VAL A 243 -4.95 24.28 -16.91
CA VAL A 243 -4.05 24.40 -15.76
C VAL A 243 -2.62 24.60 -16.28
N GLN A 244 -2.21 25.87 -16.36
CA GLN A 244 -0.94 26.30 -16.94
C GLN A 244 0.11 26.55 -15.86
N ASN A 245 1.38 26.24 -16.14
CA ASN A 245 2.52 26.35 -15.21
C ASN A 245 2.51 27.65 -14.41
N GLY A 246 2.51 27.55 -13.08
CA GLY A 246 2.59 28.68 -12.15
C GLY A 246 1.34 29.56 -12.09
N ASN A 247 0.22 29.19 -12.71
CA ASN A 247 -1.05 29.85 -12.47
C ASN A 247 -1.65 29.42 -11.11
N ALA A 248 -2.62 30.17 -10.58
CA ALA A 248 -3.16 29.90 -9.24
C ALA A 248 -3.82 28.52 -9.10
N ILE A 249 -4.32 27.94 -10.18
CA ILE A 249 -4.89 26.58 -10.18
C ILE A 249 -3.78 25.52 -10.15
N ASP A 250 -2.65 25.77 -10.83
CA ASP A 250 -1.47 24.89 -10.80
C ASP A 250 -0.81 24.83 -9.41
N ILE A 251 -0.82 25.94 -8.68
CA ILE A 251 -0.30 26.03 -7.31
C ILE A 251 -1.16 25.19 -6.35
N ASP A 252 -2.48 25.40 -6.33
CA ASP A 252 -3.43 24.60 -5.54
C ASP A 252 -3.41 23.11 -5.93
N ALA A 253 -3.33 22.81 -7.23
CA ALA A 253 -3.26 21.44 -7.75
C ALA A 253 -1.97 20.73 -7.33
N TYR A 254 -0.84 21.45 -7.27
CA TYR A 254 0.42 20.91 -6.77
C TYR A 254 0.34 20.62 -5.27
N ASP A 255 -0.14 21.54 -4.44
CA ASP A 255 -0.25 21.34 -2.98
C ASP A 255 -1.11 20.12 -2.61
N ARG A 256 -2.21 19.93 -3.34
CA ARG A 256 -3.07 18.73 -3.24
C ARG A 256 -2.37 17.48 -3.78
N ALA A 257 -1.78 17.59 -4.97
CA ALA A 257 -1.16 16.54 -5.81
C ALA A 257 -2.04 15.36 -6.24
N THR A 258 -3.11 15.05 -5.51
CA THR A 258 -4.12 14.05 -5.85
C THR A 258 -5.49 14.47 -5.34
N SER A 259 -6.57 13.98 -5.96
CA SER A 259 -7.90 13.95 -5.33
C SER A 259 -7.92 12.91 -4.21
N VAL A 260 -8.75 13.13 -3.19
CA VAL A 260 -9.01 12.17 -2.10
C VAL A 260 -10.47 11.72 -2.16
N TYR A 261 -10.71 10.42 -2.25
CA TYR A 261 -12.05 9.84 -2.39
C TYR A 261 -12.45 9.19 -1.06
N PHE A 262 -13.23 9.92 -0.25
CA PHE A 262 -13.87 9.38 0.95
C PHE A 262 -15.23 8.77 0.58
N PRO A 263 -15.76 7.83 1.38
CA PRO A 263 -17.17 7.45 1.30
C PRO A 263 -18.07 8.70 1.29
N ARG A 264 -18.95 8.80 0.28
CA ARG A 264 -19.90 9.91 0.04
C ARG A 264 -19.30 11.29 -0.30
N ARG A 265 -17.97 11.50 -0.30
CA ARG A 265 -17.37 12.83 -0.60
C ARG A 265 -15.98 12.75 -1.23
N VAL A 266 -15.79 13.50 -2.32
CA VAL A 266 -14.47 13.72 -2.93
C VAL A 266 -13.91 15.07 -2.46
N ILE A 267 -12.62 15.11 -2.12
CA ILE A 267 -11.83 16.34 -2.04
C ILE A 267 -11.00 16.41 -3.33
N PRO A 268 -11.43 17.16 -4.37
CA PRO A 268 -10.81 17.09 -5.68
C PRO A 268 -9.49 17.85 -5.73
N MET A 269 -8.57 17.41 -6.59
CA MET A 269 -7.32 18.13 -6.89
C MET A 269 -7.56 19.49 -7.56
N LEU A 270 -8.63 19.59 -8.36
CA LEU A 270 -9.01 20.76 -9.16
C LEU A 270 -10.40 21.28 -8.77
N PRO A 271 -10.70 22.58 -8.93
CA PRO A 271 -12.04 23.10 -8.75
C PRO A 271 -13.06 22.41 -9.67
N GLU A 272 -14.28 22.18 -9.19
CA GLU A 272 -15.29 21.34 -9.87
C GLU A 272 -15.64 21.78 -11.31
N LYS A 273 -15.58 23.08 -11.59
CA LYS A 273 -15.78 23.64 -12.94
C LYS A 273 -14.74 23.12 -13.96
N LEU A 274 -13.55 22.73 -13.50
CA LEU A 274 -12.60 21.96 -14.29
C LEU A 274 -12.90 20.46 -14.21
N SER A 275 -12.86 19.87 -13.01
CA SER A 275 -12.89 18.40 -12.86
C SER A 275 -14.13 17.76 -13.44
N ASN A 276 -15.31 18.33 -13.18
CA ASN A 276 -16.61 17.79 -13.58
C ASN A 276 -17.14 18.51 -14.85
N GLY A 277 -16.59 19.69 -15.17
CA GLY A 277 -17.02 20.57 -16.25
C GLY A 277 -16.14 20.51 -17.49
N LEU A 278 -15.16 21.41 -17.59
CA LEU A 278 -14.34 21.63 -18.79
C LEU A 278 -13.39 20.47 -19.14
N CYS A 279 -12.86 19.77 -18.13
CA CYS A 279 -11.90 18.68 -18.35
C CYS A 279 -12.63 17.35 -18.55
N SER A 280 -13.62 17.03 -17.71
CA SER A 280 -14.41 15.80 -17.80
C SER A 280 -14.99 15.61 -19.21
N LEU A 281 -14.74 14.43 -19.78
CA LEU A 281 -15.10 13.98 -21.13
C LEU A 281 -16.60 13.65 -21.27
N ASN A 282 -17.44 14.53 -20.73
CA ASN A 282 -18.90 14.47 -20.68
C ASN A 282 -19.53 14.11 -22.04
N PRO A 283 -20.65 13.35 -22.03
CA PRO A 283 -21.37 12.95 -23.25
C PRO A 283 -21.98 14.15 -23.99
N ASP A 284 -22.13 13.99 -25.30
CA ASP A 284 -22.85 14.91 -26.21
C ASP A 284 -22.30 16.35 -26.26
N VAL A 285 -21.05 16.56 -25.81
CA VAL A 285 -20.37 17.88 -25.82
C VAL A 285 -18.92 17.80 -26.28
N ASP A 286 -18.49 18.82 -27.03
CA ASP A 286 -17.10 18.94 -27.48
C ASP A 286 -16.14 19.12 -26.28
N ARG A 287 -15.04 18.36 -26.28
CA ARG A 287 -13.99 18.39 -25.25
C ARG A 287 -12.59 18.36 -25.86
N LEU A 288 -11.64 18.95 -25.14
CA LEU A 288 -10.23 18.94 -25.52
C LEU A 288 -9.54 17.75 -24.87
N CYS A 289 -8.79 16.99 -25.66
CA CYS A 289 -8.08 15.80 -25.21
C CYS A 289 -6.60 15.78 -25.63
N MET A 290 -5.81 14.98 -24.94
CA MET A 290 -4.52 14.46 -25.40
C MET A 290 -4.75 12.98 -25.73
N VAL A 291 -4.40 12.57 -26.94
CA VAL A 291 -4.76 11.23 -27.45
C VAL A 291 -3.49 10.39 -27.56
N CYS A 292 -3.57 9.15 -27.08
CA CYS A 292 -2.67 8.07 -27.44
C CYS A 292 -3.39 7.20 -28.49
N ASP A 293 -2.81 7.09 -29.68
CA ASP A 293 -3.37 6.36 -30.83
C ASP A 293 -2.41 5.23 -31.18
N MET A 294 -2.83 3.99 -30.91
CA MET A 294 -1.99 2.79 -30.85
C MET A 294 -2.41 1.74 -31.89
N LEU A 295 -1.44 1.07 -32.51
CA LEU A 295 -1.66 -0.15 -33.30
C LEU A 295 -1.23 -1.38 -32.49
N VAL A 296 -2.20 -2.21 -32.10
CA VAL A 296 -2.02 -3.39 -31.24
C VAL A 296 -2.11 -4.67 -32.08
N THR A 297 -1.13 -5.56 -31.97
CA THR A 297 -1.13 -6.85 -32.69
C THR A 297 -2.23 -7.79 -32.18
N ALA A 298 -2.52 -8.86 -32.94
CA ALA A 298 -3.36 -9.97 -32.48
C ALA A 298 -2.88 -10.64 -31.17
N LYS A 299 -1.67 -10.34 -30.68
CA LYS A 299 -1.08 -10.85 -29.43
C LYS A 299 -1.04 -9.82 -28.29
N GLY A 300 -1.59 -8.62 -28.46
CA GLY A 300 -1.53 -7.56 -27.45
C GLY A 300 -0.23 -6.76 -27.43
N GLU A 301 0.69 -6.98 -28.36
CA GLU A 301 1.92 -6.18 -28.48
C GLU A 301 1.57 -4.83 -29.14
N VAL A 302 1.97 -3.69 -28.56
CA VAL A 302 1.87 -2.40 -29.26
C VAL A 302 2.98 -2.33 -30.31
N HIS A 303 2.59 -2.28 -31.57
CA HIS A 303 3.52 -2.28 -32.72
C HIS A 303 4.01 -0.88 -33.08
N ALA A 304 3.14 0.12 -32.93
CA ALA A 304 3.40 1.53 -33.15
C ALA A 304 2.36 2.36 -32.39
N TYR A 305 2.70 3.59 -32.02
CA TYR A 305 1.76 4.54 -31.43
C TYR A 305 2.15 5.98 -31.81
N GLN A 306 1.25 6.92 -31.56
CA GLN A 306 1.51 8.35 -31.64
C GLN A 306 0.73 9.12 -30.56
N PHE A 307 1.24 10.30 -30.18
CA PHE A 307 0.56 11.24 -29.29
C PHE A 307 0.17 12.52 -30.02
N TYR A 308 -1.04 13.02 -29.82
CA TYR A 308 -1.46 14.32 -30.37
C TYR A 308 -2.57 15.01 -29.57
N PRO A 309 -2.61 16.37 -29.55
CA PRO A 309 -3.76 17.12 -29.05
C PRO A 309 -4.98 16.91 -29.97
N GLY A 310 -6.10 16.50 -29.40
CA GLY A 310 -7.37 16.30 -30.10
C GLY A 310 -8.48 17.21 -29.59
N VAL A 311 -9.54 17.33 -30.39
CA VAL A 311 -10.89 17.69 -29.94
C VAL A 311 -11.81 16.50 -30.23
N MET A 312 -12.59 16.08 -29.24
CA MET A 312 -13.47 14.92 -29.32
C MET A 312 -14.90 15.28 -28.89
N HIS A 313 -15.83 14.36 -29.18
CA HIS A 313 -17.23 14.42 -28.76
C HIS A 313 -17.57 13.04 -28.21
N SER A 314 -17.91 12.94 -26.92
CA SER A 314 -18.20 11.63 -26.31
C SER A 314 -19.59 11.15 -26.73
N HIS A 315 -19.63 10.06 -27.49
CA HIS A 315 -20.84 9.51 -28.11
C HIS A 315 -21.68 8.65 -27.16
N ALA A 316 -21.17 8.35 -25.97
CA ALA A 316 -21.87 7.71 -24.87
C ALA A 316 -21.05 7.84 -23.59
N ARG A 317 -21.75 8.10 -22.47
CA ARG A 317 -21.28 7.67 -21.15
C ARG A 317 -21.95 6.33 -20.84
N PHE A 318 -21.15 5.32 -20.53
CA PHE A 318 -21.57 4.03 -20.03
C PHE A 318 -21.19 3.86 -18.55
N THR A 319 -21.69 2.82 -17.90
CA THR A 319 -21.10 2.31 -16.65
C THR A 319 -20.43 0.96 -16.83
N TYR A 320 -19.52 0.61 -15.91
CA TYR A 320 -18.93 -0.74 -15.87
C TYR A 320 -19.99 -1.85 -15.77
N THR A 321 -21.10 -1.59 -15.08
CA THR A 321 -22.25 -2.50 -14.98
C THR A 321 -22.94 -2.68 -16.34
N GLU A 322 -23.22 -1.57 -17.03
CA GLU A 322 -23.86 -1.56 -18.34
C GLU A 322 -23.01 -2.27 -19.41
N VAL A 323 -21.70 -2.01 -19.46
CA VAL A 323 -20.80 -2.65 -20.42
C VAL A 323 -20.65 -4.15 -20.14
N ALA A 324 -20.57 -4.57 -18.87
CA ALA A 324 -20.53 -5.99 -18.52
C ALA A 324 -21.82 -6.73 -18.92
N ALA A 325 -22.99 -6.10 -18.78
CA ALA A 325 -24.27 -6.65 -19.28
C ALA A 325 -24.27 -6.77 -20.82
N ILE A 326 -23.82 -5.72 -21.54
CA ILE A 326 -23.75 -5.74 -23.01
C ILE A 326 -22.78 -6.80 -23.54
N LEU A 327 -21.61 -6.96 -22.91
CA LEU A 327 -20.59 -7.93 -23.33
C LEU A 327 -20.96 -9.38 -23.01
N SER A 328 -21.67 -9.62 -21.89
CA SER A 328 -22.17 -10.95 -21.54
C SER A 328 -23.41 -11.35 -22.35
N ASN A 329 -24.28 -10.40 -22.71
CA ASN A 329 -25.41 -10.64 -23.62
C ASN A 329 -25.59 -9.50 -24.63
N THR A 330 -24.96 -9.65 -25.80
CA THR A 330 -25.05 -8.72 -26.95
C THR A 330 -26.44 -8.63 -27.59
N ARG A 331 -27.43 -9.36 -27.08
CA ARG A 331 -28.86 -9.30 -27.45
C ARG A 331 -29.77 -9.02 -26.25
N GLY A 332 -29.20 -8.65 -25.11
CA GLY A 332 -29.93 -8.25 -23.90
C GLY A 332 -30.64 -6.90 -24.03
N PRO A 333 -31.39 -6.48 -23.00
CA PRO A 333 -32.09 -5.19 -23.02
C PRO A 333 -31.13 -4.01 -23.12
N GLU A 334 -29.99 -4.03 -22.41
CA GLU A 334 -28.95 -2.99 -22.45
C GLU A 334 -28.32 -2.90 -23.84
N ALA A 335 -27.94 -4.05 -24.41
CA ALA A 335 -27.39 -4.13 -25.77
C ALA A 335 -28.41 -3.71 -26.84
N THR A 336 -29.71 -3.87 -26.59
CA THR A 336 -30.77 -3.40 -27.47
C THR A 336 -30.94 -1.88 -27.39
N GLN A 337 -30.87 -1.29 -26.20
CA GLN A 337 -30.89 0.17 -26.01
C GLN A 337 -29.65 0.84 -26.63
N ARG A 338 -28.47 0.21 -26.52
CA ARG A 338 -27.18 0.74 -26.98
C ARG A 338 -26.72 0.18 -28.33
N LYS A 339 -27.63 -0.38 -29.13
CA LYS A 339 -27.36 -1.19 -30.33
C LYS A 339 -26.33 -0.62 -31.32
N ALA A 340 -26.29 0.71 -31.47
CA ALA A 340 -25.34 1.40 -32.36
C ALA A 340 -23.86 1.30 -31.90
N ARG A 341 -23.62 1.10 -30.59
CA ARG A 341 -22.29 1.08 -29.94
C ARG A 341 -21.82 -0.33 -29.54
N VAL A 342 -22.70 -1.33 -29.60
CA VAL A 342 -22.33 -2.75 -29.34
C VAL A 342 -21.15 -3.23 -30.20
N PRO A 343 -21.02 -2.87 -31.50
CA PRO A 343 -19.83 -3.24 -32.29
C PRO A 343 -18.53 -2.63 -31.76
N ASP A 344 -18.58 -1.38 -31.28
CA ASP A 344 -17.41 -0.65 -30.76
C ASP A 344 -16.94 -1.28 -29.44
N LEU A 345 -17.88 -1.61 -28.55
CA LEU A 345 -17.62 -2.36 -27.31
C LEU A 345 -17.06 -3.77 -27.56
N LEU A 346 -17.51 -4.46 -28.63
CA LEU A 346 -16.96 -5.76 -29.02
C LEU A 346 -15.53 -5.66 -29.60
N ASN A 347 -15.19 -4.57 -30.28
CA ASN A 347 -13.81 -4.32 -30.70
C ASN A 347 -12.90 -4.06 -29.48
N LEU A 348 -13.37 -3.24 -28.53
CA LEU A 348 -12.68 -2.97 -27.26
C LEU A 348 -12.46 -4.26 -26.45
N HIS A 349 -13.46 -5.13 -26.35
CA HIS A 349 -13.33 -6.45 -25.71
C HIS A 349 -12.35 -7.38 -26.46
N GLY A 350 -12.27 -7.24 -27.78
CA GLY A 350 -11.29 -7.94 -28.62
C GLY A 350 -9.84 -7.56 -28.30
N VAL A 351 -9.54 -6.26 -28.27
CA VAL A 351 -8.17 -5.80 -27.94
C VAL A 351 -7.82 -6.02 -26.47
N PHE A 352 -8.77 -5.87 -25.54
CA PHE A 352 -8.59 -6.21 -24.12
C PHE A 352 -8.10 -7.66 -23.93
N ARG A 353 -8.73 -8.64 -24.57
CA ARG A 353 -8.33 -10.06 -24.47
C ARG A 353 -6.89 -10.27 -24.94
N ALA A 354 -6.48 -9.59 -26.00
CA ALA A 354 -5.11 -9.67 -26.52
C ALA A 354 -4.10 -8.99 -25.58
N LEU A 355 -4.42 -7.82 -25.03
CA LEU A 355 -3.60 -7.13 -24.02
C LEU A 355 -3.44 -7.97 -22.75
N LEU A 356 -4.50 -8.62 -22.28
CA LEU A 356 -4.47 -9.53 -21.14
C LEU A 356 -3.62 -10.78 -21.42
N GLU A 357 -3.68 -11.34 -22.63
CA GLU A 357 -2.79 -12.44 -23.05
C GLU A 357 -1.30 -11.99 -23.04
N ALA A 358 -1.00 -10.77 -23.49
CA ALA A 358 0.33 -10.17 -23.36
C ALA A 358 0.76 -9.93 -21.91
N ARG A 359 -0.15 -9.48 -21.03
CA ARG A 359 0.09 -9.30 -19.58
C ARG A 359 0.46 -10.61 -18.91
N ASN A 360 -0.31 -11.67 -19.18
CA ASN A 360 -0.06 -13.01 -18.66
C ASN A 360 1.27 -13.58 -19.19
N THR A 361 1.54 -13.42 -20.49
CA THR A 361 2.79 -13.87 -21.14
C THR A 361 4.03 -13.15 -20.58
N ARG A 362 3.87 -11.88 -20.18
CA ARG A 362 4.92 -11.08 -19.53
C ARG A 362 5.16 -11.47 -18.06
N GLY A 363 4.32 -12.32 -17.47
CA GLY A 363 4.39 -12.72 -16.07
C GLY A 363 4.12 -11.57 -15.09
N ALA A 364 3.30 -10.59 -15.50
CA ALA A 364 2.81 -9.57 -14.59
C ALA A 364 1.95 -10.21 -13.49
N VAL A 365 1.95 -9.59 -12.31
CA VAL A 365 1.22 -10.10 -11.16
C VAL A 365 -0.23 -9.65 -11.23
N ASP A 366 -1.16 -10.57 -10.96
CA ASP A 366 -2.57 -10.25 -10.68
C ASP A 366 -3.04 -11.09 -9.48
N PHE A 367 -3.30 -10.42 -8.35
CA PHE A 367 -3.89 -11.00 -7.16
C PHE A 367 -5.30 -10.42 -7.00
N ASP A 368 -6.35 -11.23 -7.12
CA ASP A 368 -7.72 -10.76 -6.88
C ASP A 368 -7.95 -10.54 -5.37
N THR A 369 -7.66 -9.33 -4.90
CA THR A 369 -7.98 -8.85 -3.55
C THR A 369 -9.42 -8.34 -3.47
N VAL A 370 -10.18 -8.78 -2.47
CA VAL A 370 -11.57 -8.34 -2.27
C VAL A 370 -11.59 -6.95 -1.59
N GLU A 371 -11.76 -5.90 -2.40
CA GLU A 371 -12.10 -4.56 -1.90
C GLU A 371 -13.54 -4.50 -1.38
N THR A 372 -13.81 -3.59 -0.44
CA THR A 372 -15.15 -3.39 0.13
C THR A 372 -15.73 -2.02 -0.22
N GLN A 373 -17.00 -1.97 -0.61
CA GLN A 373 -17.76 -0.73 -0.73
C GLN A 373 -18.76 -0.60 0.41
N ILE A 374 -18.75 0.56 1.06
CA ILE A 374 -19.75 0.96 2.05
C ILE A 374 -20.95 1.55 1.30
N VAL A 375 -22.13 0.98 1.50
CA VAL A 375 -23.40 1.48 0.94
C VAL A 375 -24.18 2.17 2.04
N CYS A 376 -24.64 3.40 1.78
CA CYS A 376 -25.39 4.20 2.74
C CYS A 376 -26.81 4.50 2.25
N ASP A 377 -27.73 4.72 3.18
CA ASP A 377 -29.07 5.24 2.92
C ASP A 377 -29.06 6.76 2.61
N GLU A 378 -30.23 7.31 2.28
CA GLU A 378 -30.41 8.75 2.01
C GLU A 378 -30.02 9.63 3.21
N ASN A 379 -30.16 9.12 4.44
CA ASN A 379 -29.76 9.79 5.68
C ASN A 379 -28.24 9.72 5.95
N GLY A 380 -27.50 8.92 5.18
CA GLY A 380 -26.07 8.69 5.35
C GLY A 380 -25.68 7.59 6.32
N ARG A 381 -26.64 6.84 6.87
CA ARG A 381 -26.39 5.65 7.69
C ARG A 381 -25.91 4.52 6.80
N ILE A 382 -25.02 3.67 7.32
CA ILE A 382 -24.51 2.51 6.58
C ILE A 382 -25.61 1.46 6.53
N GLU A 383 -26.08 1.13 5.34
CA GLU A 383 -27.06 0.06 5.11
C GLU A 383 -26.36 -1.31 5.13
N LYS A 384 -25.23 -1.40 4.42
CA LYS A 384 -24.45 -2.63 4.23
C LYS A 384 -23.03 -2.35 3.76
N ILE A 385 -22.14 -3.32 3.96
CA ILE A 385 -20.79 -3.35 3.39
C ILE A 385 -20.73 -4.54 2.43
N VAL A 386 -20.35 -4.30 1.18
CA VAL A 386 -20.39 -5.31 0.11
C VAL A 386 -19.04 -5.43 -0.60
N PRO A 387 -18.67 -6.61 -1.13
CA PRO A 387 -17.44 -6.76 -1.91
C PRO A 387 -17.60 -6.07 -3.27
N ARG A 388 -16.55 -5.38 -3.74
CA ARG A 388 -16.52 -4.78 -5.08
C ARG A 388 -16.26 -5.85 -6.15
N THR A 389 -17.07 -5.84 -7.20
CA THR A 389 -17.03 -6.87 -8.25
C THR A 389 -16.22 -6.41 -9.46
N ARG A 390 -14.91 -6.67 -9.47
CA ARG A 390 -13.99 -6.41 -10.61
C ARG A 390 -14.37 -7.30 -11.81
N ASN A 391 -15.20 -6.76 -12.70
CA ASN A 391 -15.70 -7.47 -13.90
C ASN A 391 -14.88 -7.14 -15.16
N ASP A 392 -15.19 -7.81 -16.28
CA ASP A 392 -14.50 -7.62 -17.58
C ASP A 392 -14.48 -6.17 -18.08
N ALA A 393 -15.49 -5.33 -17.77
CA ALA A 393 -15.49 -3.93 -18.18
C ALA A 393 -14.46 -3.09 -17.42
N HIS A 394 -14.23 -3.38 -16.13
CA HIS A 394 -13.16 -2.76 -15.34
C HIS A 394 -11.80 -3.19 -15.91
N ARG A 395 -11.60 -4.49 -16.14
CA ARG A 395 -10.35 -5.06 -16.67
C ARG A 395 -10.05 -4.58 -18.11
N LEU A 396 -11.08 -4.32 -18.92
CA LEU A 396 -10.98 -3.72 -20.26
C LEU A 396 -10.41 -2.30 -20.22
N ILE A 397 -10.94 -1.43 -19.35
CA ILE A 397 -10.41 -0.07 -19.16
C ILE A 397 -9.00 -0.13 -18.54
N GLU A 398 -8.78 -1.00 -17.54
CA GLU A 398 -7.47 -1.22 -16.92
C GLU A 398 -6.38 -1.49 -17.97
N GLU A 399 -6.56 -2.50 -18.85
CA GLU A 399 -5.57 -2.82 -19.88
C GLU A 399 -5.41 -1.70 -20.93
N CYS A 400 -6.48 -1.00 -21.32
CA CYS A 400 -6.39 0.14 -22.24
C CYS A 400 -5.55 1.28 -21.64
N MET A 401 -5.74 1.57 -20.35
CA MET A 401 -4.98 2.61 -19.64
C MET A 401 -3.54 2.18 -19.37
N LEU A 402 -3.29 0.89 -19.06
CA LEU A 402 -1.93 0.35 -18.94
C LEU A 402 -1.16 0.49 -20.26
N ALA A 403 -1.78 0.19 -21.41
CA ALA A 403 -1.16 0.35 -22.72
C ALA A 403 -0.77 1.82 -23.00
N ALA A 404 -1.69 2.77 -22.78
CA ALA A 404 -1.42 4.19 -22.98
C ALA A 404 -0.33 4.73 -22.02
N ASN A 405 -0.33 4.28 -20.76
CA ASN A 405 0.66 4.62 -19.74
C ASN A 405 2.09 4.12 -20.10
N VAL A 406 2.20 2.92 -20.68
CA VAL A 406 3.48 2.40 -21.18
C VAL A 406 3.96 3.17 -22.41
N CYS A 407 3.07 3.46 -23.36
CA CYS A 407 3.41 4.29 -24.53
C CYS A 407 3.87 5.70 -24.09
N ALA A 408 3.27 6.28 -23.05
CA ALA A 408 3.68 7.58 -22.52
C ALA A 408 5.08 7.55 -21.90
N ALA A 409 5.44 6.45 -21.20
CA ALA A 409 6.77 6.27 -20.64
C ALA A 409 7.84 6.12 -21.74
N ASP A 410 7.62 5.21 -22.68
CA ASP A 410 8.51 4.95 -23.82
C ASP A 410 8.71 6.20 -24.70
N PHE A 411 7.64 6.97 -24.97
CA PHE A 411 7.73 8.22 -25.73
C PHE A 411 8.62 9.27 -25.05
N ILE A 412 8.60 9.32 -23.72
CA ILE A 412 9.40 10.26 -22.92
C ILE A 412 10.87 9.81 -22.88
N GLU A 413 11.13 8.51 -22.72
CA GLU A 413 12.49 7.94 -22.75
C GLU A 413 13.15 8.08 -24.12
N GLN A 414 12.46 7.72 -25.21
CA GLN A 414 12.98 7.86 -26.59
C GLN A 414 13.34 9.30 -26.94
N ASN A 415 12.61 10.28 -26.40
CA ASN A 415 12.89 11.71 -26.58
C ASN A 415 13.89 12.29 -25.56
N GLY A 416 14.46 11.47 -24.67
CA GLY A 416 15.45 11.88 -23.68
C GLY A 416 14.97 12.98 -22.74
N ARG A 417 13.68 12.98 -22.37
CA ARG A 417 13.09 14.00 -21.49
C ARG A 417 12.93 13.48 -20.06
N THR A 418 13.08 14.38 -19.08
CA THR A 418 12.74 14.09 -17.69
C THR A 418 11.24 14.28 -17.48
N ALA A 419 10.62 13.32 -16.81
CA ALA A 419 9.25 13.38 -16.29
C ALA A 419 9.20 12.64 -14.94
N LEU A 420 8.02 12.39 -14.39
CA LEU A 420 7.86 11.41 -13.32
C LEU A 420 7.48 10.06 -13.93
N PHE A 421 8.22 9.00 -13.58
CA PHE A 421 7.84 7.61 -13.76
C PHE A 421 7.14 7.10 -12.52
N ARG A 422 6.29 6.09 -12.68
CA ARG A 422 5.68 5.35 -11.57
C ARG A 422 6.51 4.10 -11.36
N VAL A 423 7.50 4.20 -10.46
CA VAL A 423 8.45 3.13 -10.16
C VAL A 423 7.86 2.22 -9.08
N HIS A 424 8.10 0.92 -9.21
CA HIS A 424 7.80 -0.06 -8.15
C HIS A 424 8.95 -1.06 -8.08
N ASP A 425 9.80 -0.86 -7.06
CA ASP A 425 11.04 -1.60 -6.86
C ASP A 425 10.85 -3.10 -6.67
N LYS A 426 11.95 -3.84 -6.85
CA LYS A 426 12.03 -5.26 -6.46
C LYS A 426 11.98 -5.40 -4.93
N PRO A 427 11.43 -6.51 -4.40
CA PRO A 427 11.53 -6.86 -2.98
C PRO A 427 12.96 -6.74 -2.42
N SER A 428 13.10 -6.31 -1.16
CA SER A 428 14.39 -6.31 -0.46
C SER A 428 14.84 -7.74 -0.14
N ALA A 429 16.16 -7.95 -0.01
CA ALA A 429 16.74 -9.26 0.33
C ALA A 429 16.14 -9.88 1.61
N GLU A 430 15.92 -9.05 2.63
CA GLU A 430 15.26 -9.44 3.88
C GLU A 430 13.83 -9.96 3.65
N LYS A 431 13.02 -9.27 2.85
CA LYS A 431 11.67 -9.72 2.47
C LYS A 431 11.70 -11.00 1.62
N ILE A 432 12.69 -11.15 0.75
CA ILE A 432 12.91 -12.35 -0.08
C ILE A 432 13.23 -13.56 0.80
N ASP A 433 14.16 -13.42 1.76
CA ASP A 433 14.54 -14.52 2.64
C ASP A 433 13.45 -14.88 3.65
N LEU A 434 12.65 -13.91 4.11
CA LEU A 434 11.45 -14.17 4.89
C LEU A 434 10.41 -14.96 4.08
N LEU A 435 10.14 -14.58 2.81
CA LEU A 435 9.25 -15.32 1.92
C LEU A 435 9.76 -16.75 1.67
N ARG A 436 11.07 -16.93 1.45
CA ARG A 436 11.70 -18.26 1.30
C ARG A 436 11.60 -19.10 2.57
N GLY A 437 11.70 -18.49 3.75
CA GLY A 437 11.45 -19.14 5.04
C GLY A 437 10.01 -19.65 5.11
N TYR A 438 9.05 -18.75 4.90
CA TYR A 438 7.63 -19.02 4.92
C TYR A 438 7.20 -20.13 3.94
N LEU A 439 7.56 -20.03 2.65
CA LEU A 439 7.17 -21.01 1.62
C LEU A 439 7.65 -22.43 1.96
N ARG A 440 8.88 -22.56 2.48
CA ARG A 440 9.41 -23.85 2.97
C ARG A 440 8.66 -24.34 4.20
N ALA A 441 8.28 -23.45 5.12
CA ALA A 441 7.57 -23.80 6.34
C ALA A 441 6.13 -24.33 6.10
N VAL A 442 5.45 -23.84 5.04
CA VAL A 442 4.13 -24.34 4.59
C VAL A 442 4.20 -25.45 3.52
N GLY A 443 5.40 -25.96 3.22
CA GLY A 443 5.57 -27.06 2.26
C GLY A 443 5.19 -26.69 0.82
N VAL A 444 5.52 -25.47 0.38
CA VAL A 444 5.55 -25.09 -1.03
C VAL A 444 6.96 -25.37 -1.57
N ASN A 445 7.06 -26.25 -2.57
CA ASN A 445 8.33 -26.68 -3.16
C ASN A 445 8.94 -25.67 -4.15
N LEU A 446 8.24 -24.56 -4.42
CA LEU A 446 8.73 -23.44 -5.23
C LEU A 446 9.44 -22.41 -4.35
N SER A 447 10.40 -21.70 -4.94
CA SER A 447 11.18 -20.64 -4.28
C SER A 447 11.50 -19.53 -5.27
N VAL A 448 11.67 -18.32 -4.74
CA VAL A 448 12.16 -17.14 -5.48
C VAL A 448 13.69 -17.09 -5.50
N SER A 449 14.26 -16.57 -6.59
CA SER A 449 15.69 -16.26 -6.74
C SER A 449 16.11 -15.01 -5.95
N ASP A 450 17.42 -14.70 -5.88
CA ASP A 450 17.94 -13.56 -5.11
C ASP A 450 17.58 -12.19 -5.74
N THR A 451 17.32 -12.20 -7.05
CA THR A 451 16.89 -11.03 -7.83
C THR A 451 15.63 -11.39 -8.61
N PRO A 452 14.49 -11.61 -7.92
CA PRO A 452 13.33 -12.25 -8.51
C PRO A 452 12.78 -11.49 -9.71
N SER A 453 12.14 -12.26 -10.59
CA SER A 453 11.22 -11.79 -11.62
C SER A 453 9.78 -11.79 -11.11
N PRO A 454 8.88 -10.97 -11.67
CA PRO A 454 7.45 -11.02 -11.37
C PRO A 454 6.82 -12.38 -11.70
N ALA A 455 7.32 -13.03 -12.76
CA ALA A 455 6.88 -14.36 -13.19
C ALA A 455 7.10 -15.45 -12.13
N GLU A 456 8.16 -15.35 -11.29
CA GLU A 456 8.35 -16.28 -10.16
C GLU A 456 7.25 -16.13 -9.11
N PHE A 457 6.77 -14.91 -8.86
CA PHE A 457 5.67 -14.65 -7.92
C PHE A 457 4.34 -15.17 -8.47
N GLN A 458 4.04 -14.93 -9.75
CA GLN A 458 2.83 -15.46 -10.39
C GLN A 458 2.85 -16.99 -10.47
N ALA A 459 3.98 -17.60 -10.81
CA ALA A 459 4.11 -19.07 -10.85
C ALA A 459 3.89 -19.72 -9.48
N ILE A 460 4.28 -19.07 -8.38
CA ILE A 460 3.93 -19.53 -7.02
C ILE A 460 2.43 -19.36 -6.79
N ALA A 461 1.85 -18.20 -7.12
CA ALA A 461 0.43 -17.92 -6.95
C ALA A 461 -0.48 -18.93 -7.67
N ASP A 462 -0.16 -19.23 -8.94
CA ASP A 462 -0.88 -20.17 -9.79
C ASP A 462 -0.74 -21.62 -9.29
N ALA A 463 0.45 -22.02 -8.83
CA ALA A 463 0.72 -23.35 -8.30
C ALA A 463 0.12 -23.59 -6.90
N THR A 464 -0.27 -22.54 -6.18
CA THR A 464 -0.86 -22.64 -4.84
C THR A 464 -2.36 -22.33 -4.78
N LYS A 465 -2.97 -21.80 -5.85
CA LYS A 465 -4.37 -21.34 -5.90
C LYS A 465 -5.41 -22.36 -5.40
N ASP A 466 -5.18 -23.64 -5.66
CA ASP A 466 -6.12 -24.74 -5.32
C ASP A 466 -5.87 -25.32 -3.91
N ARG A 467 -4.93 -24.76 -3.13
CA ARG A 467 -4.63 -25.19 -1.75
C ARG A 467 -5.53 -24.47 -0.72
N PRO A 468 -5.84 -25.10 0.43
CA PRO A 468 -6.58 -24.45 1.51
C PRO A 468 -5.93 -23.16 2.07
N ASP A 469 -4.61 -23.02 1.94
CA ASP A 469 -3.81 -21.88 2.40
C ASP A 469 -3.46 -20.88 1.29
N ALA A 470 -4.06 -20.98 0.10
CA ALA A 470 -3.80 -20.11 -1.06
C ALA A 470 -3.85 -18.62 -0.71
N GLN A 471 -4.91 -18.18 -0.01
CA GLN A 471 -5.11 -16.79 0.40
C GLN A 471 -4.00 -16.30 1.34
N GLN A 472 -3.45 -17.16 2.22
CA GLN A 472 -2.31 -16.79 3.07
C GLN A 472 -1.03 -16.62 2.23
N ILE A 473 -0.79 -17.54 1.29
CA ILE A 473 0.39 -17.52 0.42
C ILE A 473 0.36 -16.27 -0.48
N HIS A 474 -0.78 -15.96 -1.11
CA HIS A 474 -0.98 -14.73 -1.90
C HIS A 474 -0.80 -13.47 -1.05
N THR A 475 -1.33 -13.46 0.19
CA THR A 475 -1.12 -12.36 1.16
C THR A 475 0.37 -12.16 1.49
N MET A 476 1.14 -13.24 1.62
CA MET A 476 2.58 -13.16 1.90
C MET A 476 3.38 -12.68 0.69
N LEU A 477 3.03 -13.13 -0.52
CA LEU A 477 3.61 -12.64 -1.77
C LEU A 477 3.38 -11.12 -1.93
N LEU A 478 2.15 -10.63 -1.65
CA LEU A 478 1.83 -9.20 -1.60
C LEU A 478 2.69 -8.44 -0.58
N ARG A 479 2.75 -8.91 0.67
CA ARG A 479 3.55 -8.26 1.74
C ARG A 479 5.05 -8.23 1.45
N THR A 480 5.54 -9.13 0.61
CA THR A 480 6.93 -9.18 0.13
C THR A 480 7.26 -8.05 -0.87
N MET A 481 6.26 -7.48 -1.54
CA MET A 481 6.46 -6.39 -2.51
C MET A 481 6.81 -5.05 -1.84
N MET A 482 7.25 -4.08 -2.65
CA MET A 482 7.55 -2.72 -2.21
C MET A 482 6.31 -1.82 -2.36
N GLN A 483 6.42 -0.55 -1.98
CA GLN A 483 5.41 0.45 -2.34
C GLN A 483 5.83 1.15 -3.63
N ALA A 484 4.88 1.39 -4.53
CA ALA A 484 5.13 2.17 -5.74
C ALA A 484 5.26 3.66 -5.40
N MET A 485 6.11 4.38 -6.14
CA MET A 485 6.41 5.80 -5.92
C MET A 485 6.56 6.56 -7.25
N TYR A 486 6.46 7.88 -7.21
CA TYR A 486 6.79 8.75 -8.33
C TYR A 486 8.26 9.20 -8.25
N MET A 487 9.05 8.88 -9.27
CA MET A 487 10.49 9.18 -9.34
C MET A 487 10.88 9.68 -10.73
N PRO A 488 11.91 10.55 -10.87
CA PRO A 488 12.35 11.02 -12.18
C PRO A 488 13.32 10.08 -12.91
N ASP A 489 13.88 9.10 -12.21
CA ASP A 489 14.66 8.01 -12.77
C ASP A 489 13.76 6.77 -12.95
N ASN A 490 13.99 5.99 -14.00
CA ASN A 490 13.14 4.85 -14.33
C ASN A 490 13.69 3.53 -13.75
N GLY A 491 13.17 3.13 -12.59
CA GLY A 491 13.44 1.81 -11.99
C GLY A 491 12.57 0.67 -12.52
N GLY A 492 11.65 0.93 -13.47
CA GLY A 492 10.61 -0.01 -13.90
C GLY A 492 9.51 -0.24 -12.86
N HIS A 493 8.58 -1.15 -13.16
CA HIS A 493 7.43 -1.43 -12.30
C HIS A 493 7.23 -2.95 -12.10
N PHE A 494 7.85 -3.50 -11.04
CA PHE A 494 7.91 -4.95 -10.80
C PHE A 494 6.53 -5.64 -10.82
N GLY A 495 5.52 -5.13 -10.11
CA GLY A 495 4.19 -5.78 -10.08
C GLY A 495 3.49 -5.90 -11.45
N LEU A 496 3.78 -5.00 -12.40
CA LEU A 496 3.17 -4.99 -13.74
C LEU A 496 4.09 -5.61 -14.82
N ALA A 497 5.29 -6.05 -14.40
CA ALA A 497 6.36 -6.54 -15.24
C ALA A 497 6.77 -5.59 -16.40
N PHE A 498 6.68 -4.27 -16.19
CA PHE A 498 7.11 -3.26 -17.18
C PHE A 498 8.51 -2.73 -16.89
N SER A 499 9.30 -2.51 -17.95
CA SER A 499 10.62 -1.85 -17.89
C SER A 499 10.53 -0.33 -17.74
N ALA A 500 9.43 0.27 -18.22
CA ALA A 500 9.13 1.69 -18.11
C ALA A 500 7.62 1.86 -17.92
N TYR A 501 7.21 2.71 -16.98
CA TYR A 501 5.80 2.95 -16.68
C TYR A 501 5.61 4.36 -16.08
N THR A 502 4.59 5.07 -16.51
CA THR A 502 4.19 6.36 -15.92
C THR A 502 2.67 6.49 -15.91
N HIS A 503 2.14 7.36 -15.06
CA HIS A 503 0.73 7.70 -15.07
C HIS A 503 0.48 8.89 -16.01
N PHE A 504 -0.29 8.66 -17.07
CA PHE A 504 -0.71 9.62 -18.09
C PHE A 504 -2.24 9.79 -18.12
N THR A 505 -2.97 8.78 -17.69
CA THR A 505 -4.41 8.58 -17.95
C THR A 505 -5.37 9.20 -16.93
N SER A 506 -4.92 9.97 -15.94
CA SER A 506 -5.85 10.61 -14.99
C SER A 506 -5.43 12.01 -14.48
N PRO A 507 -5.17 12.98 -15.38
CA PRO A 507 -4.71 14.33 -15.01
C PRO A 507 -5.74 15.21 -14.29
N ILE A 508 -7.04 14.86 -14.24
CA ILE A 508 -8.04 15.60 -13.44
C ILE A 508 -7.78 15.39 -11.95
N ARG A 509 -7.32 14.20 -11.57
CA ARG A 509 -7.20 13.74 -10.18
C ARG A 509 -5.79 13.37 -9.73
N ARG A 510 -4.77 13.42 -10.61
CA ARG A 510 -3.35 13.19 -10.29
C ARG A 510 -2.44 14.25 -10.94
N TYR A 511 -1.60 14.91 -10.13
CA TYR A 511 -0.65 15.91 -10.60
C TYR A 511 0.53 15.34 -11.41
N PRO A 512 1.05 14.12 -11.14
CA PRO A 512 2.04 13.47 -12.00
C PRO A 512 1.59 13.37 -13.46
N ASP A 513 0.36 12.95 -13.71
CA ASP A 513 -0.25 12.87 -15.05
C ASP A 513 -0.32 14.25 -15.73
N LEU A 514 -0.68 15.30 -14.98
CA LEU A 514 -0.66 16.68 -15.46
C LEU A 514 0.76 17.12 -15.88
N LEU A 515 1.80 16.72 -15.15
CA LEU A 515 3.20 16.94 -15.55
C LEU A 515 3.59 16.12 -16.80
N VAL A 516 3.18 14.86 -16.89
CA VAL A 516 3.42 13.98 -18.05
C VAL A 516 2.78 14.56 -19.32
N HIS A 517 1.53 15.05 -19.25
CA HIS A 517 0.87 15.77 -20.35
C HIS A 517 1.67 16.99 -20.82
N ARG A 518 2.24 17.76 -19.89
CA ARG A 518 3.06 18.94 -20.21
C ARG A 518 4.41 18.56 -20.85
N VAL A 519 5.03 17.45 -20.44
CA VAL A 519 6.24 16.91 -21.08
C VAL A 519 5.93 16.42 -22.50
N ILE A 520 4.88 15.61 -22.68
CA ILE A 520 4.42 15.13 -24.00
C ILE A 520 4.13 16.30 -24.94
N LYS A 521 3.36 17.30 -24.49
CA LYS A 521 3.12 18.53 -25.27
C LYS A 521 4.39 19.28 -25.64
N SER A 522 5.39 19.31 -24.75
CA SER A 522 6.65 19.99 -25.04
C SER A 522 7.43 19.25 -26.13
N ILE A 523 7.50 17.91 -26.07
CA ILE A 523 8.07 17.07 -27.14
C ILE A 523 7.38 17.36 -28.47
N LEU A 524 6.05 17.37 -28.51
CA LEU A 524 5.25 17.61 -29.73
C LEU A 524 5.37 19.04 -30.29
N ASN A 525 6.03 19.96 -29.59
CA ASN A 525 6.34 21.32 -30.04
C ASN A 525 7.85 21.58 -30.14
N ASP A 526 8.67 20.52 -30.21
CA ASP A 526 10.15 20.54 -30.19
C ASP A 526 10.79 21.29 -28.99
N ALA A 527 10.00 21.53 -27.95
CA ALA A 527 10.39 22.26 -26.76
C ALA A 527 10.89 21.32 -25.65
N LYS A 528 11.79 21.81 -24.79
CA LYS A 528 12.08 21.17 -23.51
C LYS A 528 11.15 21.74 -22.44
N TYR A 529 10.28 20.90 -21.87
CA TYR A 529 9.55 21.27 -20.65
C TYR A 529 10.54 21.59 -19.52
N LYS A 530 10.30 22.68 -18.81
CA LYS A 530 10.96 22.98 -17.55
C LYS A 530 9.90 22.96 -16.46
N LEU A 531 10.13 22.14 -15.43
CA LEU A 531 9.35 22.23 -14.21
C LEU A 531 9.54 23.68 -13.67
N PRO A 532 8.45 24.40 -13.33
CA PRO A 532 8.59 25.75 -12.80
C PRO A 532 9.27 25.69 -11.42
N LYS A 533 9.67 26.86 -10.90
CA LYS A 533 9.82 26.99 -9.45
C LYS A 533 8.43 26.88 -8.83
N LEU A 534 8.03 25.65 -8.53
CA LEU A 534 6.92 25.35 -7.65
C LEU A 534 7.22 25.99 -6.27
N PRO A 535 6.19 26.28 -5.45
CA PRO A 535 6.41 26.63 -4.05
C PRO A 535 7.32 25.59 -3.39
N GLU A 536 8.18 26.00 -2.45
CA GLU A 536 8.83 25.05 -1.54
C GLU A 536 7.70 24.21 -0.92
N PRO A 537 7.70 22.87 -1.10
CA PRO A 537 6.80 22.00 -0.34
C PRO A 537 6.98 22.28 1.16
N GLY A 538 5.91 22.16 1.95
CA GLY A 538 5.96 22.39 3.41
C GLY A 538 7.16 21.69 4.05
N GLU A 539 7.76 22.27 5.09
CA GLU A 539 9.17 22.00 5.45
C GLU A 539 9.57 20.52 5.52
N ALA A 540 8.68 19.63 5.97
CA ALA A 540 8.93 18.19 6.00
C ALA A 540 9.23 17.59 4.60
N GLN A 541 8.51 18.02 3.56
CA GLN A 541 8.73 17.63 2.17
C GLN A 541 9.98 18.28 1.58
N ALA A 542 10.29 19.54 1.90
CA ALA A 542 11.55 20.18 1.50
C ALA A 542 12.79 19.51 2.16
N LYS A 543 12.66 19.07 3.42
CA LYS A 543 13.65 18.24 4.13
C LYS A 543 13.73 16.82 3.52
N LEU A 544 12.61 16.21 3.11
CA LEU A 544 12.59 14.92 2.41
C LEU A 544 13.28 14.98 1.03
N ALA A 545 13.14 16.07 0.28
CA ALA A 545 13.89 16.27 -0.96
C ALA A 545 15.41 16.30 -0.72
N LYS A 546 15.87 16.97 0.36
CA LYS A 546 17.28 16.96 0.77
C LYS A 546 17.75 15.55 1.16
N ARG A 547 16.94 14.76 1.88
CA ARG A 547 17.25 13.37 2.31
C ARG A 547 17.59 12.43 1.15
N LEU A 548 16.96 12.60 -0.02
CA LEU A 548 17.21 11.73 -1.18
C LEU A 548 18.37 12.20 -2.05
N ALA A 549 18.58 13.51 -2.18
CA ALA A 549 19.81 14.05 -2.79
C ALA A 549 21.09 13.58 -2.06
N SER A 550 21.01 13.23 -0.77
CA SER A 550 22.10 12.63 0.01
C SER A 550 22.16 11.10 0.01
N ARG A 551 21.17 10.41 -0.58
CA ARG A 551 21.16 8.92 -0.72
C ARG A 551 21.65 8.43 -2.08
N VAL A 552 21.83 9.33 -3.05
CA VAL A 552 22.54 9.02 -4.30
C VAL A 552 24.02 8.84 -3.99
N GLY A 553 24.53 7.61 -4.09
CA GLY A 553 25.95 7.31 -3.95
C GLY A 553 26.79 8.03 -5.02
N GLU A 554 28.08 8.27 -4.74
CA GLU A 554 28.97 9.08 -5.59
C GLU A 554 28.88 8.67 -7.08
N PRO A 555 28.41 9.57 -7.97
CA PRO A 555 28.24 9.20 -9.38
C PRO A 555 29.59 8.93 -10.05
N GLN A 556 29.81 7.68 -10.51
CA GLN A 556 30.90 7.35 -11.44
C GLN A 556 30.60 7.85 -12.88
N ILE A 557 30.08 9.07 -13.01
CA ILE A 557 29.71 9.71 -14.28
C ILE A 557 30.23 11.15 -14.29
N GLN A 558 30.65 11.61 -15.46
CA GLN A 558 31.27 12.91 -15.71
C GLN A 558 30.45 14.09 -15.15
N PRO A 559 31.12 15.20 -14.73
CA PRO A 559 30.47 16.30 -14.01
C PRO A 559 29.33 16.95 -14.81
N ARG A 560 28.09 16.70 -14.38
CA ARG A 560 26.89 17.38 -14.89
C ARG A 560 26.92 18.86 -14.51
N SER A 561 26.37 19.73 -15.37
CA SER A 561 26.32 21.17 -15.08
C SER A 561 25.36 21.48 -13.92
N ARG A 562 25.64 22.54 -13.15
CA ARG A 562 24.85 22.95 -11.98
C ARG A 562 23.36 23.15 -12.29
N ALA A 563 23.03 23.56 -13.52
CA ALA A 563 21.65 23.73 -13.97
C ALA A 563 20.91 22.38 -14.15
N VAL A 564 21.59 21.35 -14.66
CA VAL A 564 21.01 19.99 -14.83
C VAL A 564 20.79 19.33 -13.46
N MET A 565 21.69 19.54 -12.50
CA MET A 565 21.51 19.05 -11.13
C MET A 565 20.30 19.72 -10.44
N ALA A 566 20.15 21.04 -10.55
CA ALA A 566 19.01 21.76 -9.99
C ALA A 566 17.67 21.38 -10.65
N GLU A 567 17.67 21.07 -11.96
CA GLU A 567 16.50 20.58 -12.68
C GLU A 567 16.09 19.18 -12.22
N LEU A 568 17.06 18.26 -12.04
CA LEU A 568 16.79 16.91 -11.51
C LEU A 568 16.24 16.97 -10.08
N GLN A 569 16.86 17.76 -9.20
CA GLN A 569 16.43 17.95 -7.80
C GLN A 569 14.99 18.49 -7.70
N ALA A 570 14.56 19.35 -8.63
CA ALA A 570 13.19 19.84 -8.67
C ALA A 570 12.18 18.74 -9.03
N TRP A 571 12.54 17.82 -9.94
CA TRP A 571 11.71 16.65 -10.23
C TRP A 571 11.72 15.60 -9.11
N GLU A 572 12.85 15.38 -8.44
CA GLU A 572 12.94 14.52 -7.25
C GLU A 572 12.00 15.03 -6.15
N ALA A 573 12.03 16.33 -5.86
CA ALA A 573 11.13 16.98 -4.91
C ALA A 573 9.65 16.83 -5.30
N ALA A 574 9.31 17.03 -6.58
CA ALA A 574 7.94 16.87 -7.07
C ALA A 574 7.44 15.42 -6.98
N GLY A 575 8.28 14.43 -7.32
CA GLY A 575 7.95 13.02 -7.18
C GLY A 575 7.71 12.61 -5.72
N LEU A 576 8.53 13.12 -4.81
CA LEU A 576 8.39 12.90 -3.37
C LEU A 576 7.13 13.53 -2.80
N HIS A 577 6.83 14.77 -3.18
CA HIS A 577 5.61 15.48 -2.78
C HIS A 577 4.35 14.73 -3.26
N CYS A 578 4.31 14.33 -4.53
CA CYS A 578 3.19 13.54 -5.06
C CYS A 578 3.04 12.19 -4.34
N SER A 579 4.13 11.47 -4.09
CA SER A 579 4.12 10.18 -3.39
C SER A 579 3.74 10.30 -1.91
N ALA A 580 4.10 11.41 -1.25
CA ALA A 580 3.70 11.68 0.13
C ALA A 580 2.21 12.04 0.23
N ASN A 581 1.70 12.82 -0.72
CA ASN A 581 0.31 13.23 -0.77
C ASN A 581 -0.63 12.09 -1.15
N GLU A 582 -0.19 11.17 -2.01
CA GLU A 582 -0.85 9.89 -2.29
C GLU A 582 -1.00 9.06 -1.01
N ARG A 583 0.08 8.83 -0.25
CA ARG A 583 0.01 8.13 1.05
C ARG A 583 -0.89 8.85 2.06
N ARG A 584 -0.84 10.19 2.12
CA ARG A 584 -1.72 11.02 2.97
C ARG A 584 -3.21 10.83 2.62
N ALA A 585 -3.53 10.72 1.33
CA ALA A 585 -4.90 10.47 0.86
C ALA A 585 -5.34 9.05 1.26
N ASP A 586 -4.51 8.05 0.99
CA ASP A 586 -4.68 6.64 1.37
C ASP A 586 -4.94 6.46 2.89
N GLU A 587 -4.10 7.08 3.73
CA GLU A 587 -4.22 7.03 5.18
C GLU A 587 -5.51 7.70 5.67
N ALA A 588 -5.86 8.88 5.15
CA ALA A 588 -7.07 9.59 5.54
C ALA A 588 -8.35 8.82 5.13
N SER A 589 -8.38 8.25 3.92
CA SER A 589 -9.53 7.46 3.45
C SER A 589 -9.72 6.20 4.29
N ARG A 590 -8.65 5.45 4.58
CA ARG A 590 -8.70 4.27 5.46
C ARG A 590 -9.12 4.62 6.89
N ASP A 591 -8.74 5.78 7.40
CA ASP A 591 -9.11 6.26 8.74
C ASP A 591 -10.61 6.60 8.86
N VAL A 592 -11.23 7.04 7.77
CA VAL A 592 -12.69 7.21 7.65
C VAL A 592 -13.40 5.87 7.50
N GLU A 593 -12.92 4.99 6.61
CA GLU A 593 -13.50 3.64 6.43
C GLU A 593 -13.44 2.82 7.72
N ALA A 594 -12.34 2.88 8.47
CA ALA A 594 -12.21 2.21 9.76
C ALA A 594 -13.21 2.74 10.81
N TRP A 595 -13.40 4.07 10.88
CA TRP A 595 -14.41 4.66 11.77
C TRP A 595 -15.84 4.27 11.37
N LEU A 596 -16.16 4.30 10.07
CA LEU A 596 -17.46 3.88 9.54
C LEU A 596 -17.71 2.39 9.81
N LYS A 597 -16.71 1.51 9.62
CA LYS A 597 -16.79 0.09 9.99
C LYS A 597 -17.02 -0.10 11.49
N CYS A 598 -16.39 0.71 12.35
CA CYS A 598 -16.67 0.68 13.79
C CYS A 598 -18.10 1.19 14.11
N LYS A 599 -18.55 2.29 13.50
CA LYS A 599 -19.91 2.84 13.69
C LYS A 599 -21.00 1.87 13.25
N TYR A 600 -20.75 1.07 12.20
CA TYR A 600 -21.60 -0.05 11.78
C TYR A 600 -21.58 -1.20 12.79
N MET A 601 -20.40 -1.70 13.16
CA MET A 601 -20.28 -2.86 14.09
C MET A 601 -20.76 -2.58 15.52
N ARG A 602 -20.89 -1.31 15.93
CA ARG A 602 -21.43 -0.92 17.24
C ARG A 602 -22.83 -1.49 17.48
N ASP A 603 -23.65 -1.55 16.44
CA ASP A 603 -25.04 -1.97 16.54
C ASP A 603 -25.19 -3.52 16.56
N TYR A 604 -24.07 -4.25 16.35
CA TYR A 604 -23.95 -5.72 16.42
C TYR A 604 -23.15 -6.19 17.66
N LEU A 605 -23.03 -5.35 18.70
CA LEU A 605 -22.26 -5.66 19.91
C LEU A 605 -22.87 -6.87 20.66
N GLY A 606 -22.07 -7.91 20.85
CA GLY A 606 -22.48 -9.18 21.46
C GLY A 606 -22.95 -10.25 20.47
N GLU A 607 -23.10 -9.94 19.18
CA GLU A 607 -23.45 -10.93 18.15
C GLU A 607 -22.23 -11.78 17.72
N GLU A 608 -22.52 -12.97 17.18
CA GLU A 608 -21.54 -14.00 16.84
C GLU A 608 -21.47 -14.18 15.31
N PHE A 609 -20.25 -14.23 14.78
CA PHE A 609 -19.96 -14.22 13.36
C PHE A 609 -18.85 -15.22 12.99
N ALA A 610 -19.03 -15.89 11.84
CA ALA A 610 -17.95 -16.61 11.21
C ALA A 610 -16.92 -15.63 10.64
N GLY A 611 -15.63 -15.92 10.85
CA GLY A 611 -14.55 -15.10 10.34
C GLY A 611 -13.28 -15.88 10.02
N THR A 612 -12.41 -15.23 9.26
CA THR A 612 -11.13 -15.76 8.78
C THR A 612 -9.97 -14.94 9.32
N VAL A 613 -8.93 -15.57 9.86
CA VAL A 613 -7.72 -14.86 10.33
C VAL A 613 -6.98 -14.22 9.14
N THR A 614 -6.79 -12.91 9.19
CA THR A 614 -6.13 -12.10 8.14
C THR A 614 -4.73 -11.62 8.53
N ALA A 615 -4.43 -11.51 9.83
CA ALA A 615 -3.07 -11.31 10.33
C ALA A 615 -2.87 -11.96 11.70
N VAL A 616 -1.61 -12.30 12.01
CA VAL A 616 -1.20 -12.87 13.29
C VAL A 616 -0.04 -12.02 13.81
N THR A 617 -0.03 -11.73 15.11
CA THR A 617 0.98 -10.91 15.77
C THR A 617 1.44 -11.56 17.08
N SER A 618 2.42 -10.96 17.75
CA SER A 618 2.83 -11.37 19.11
C SER A 618 1.82 -11.05 20.22
N PHE A 619 0.73 -10.32 19.93
CA PHE A 619 -0.28 -9.91 20.92
C PHE A 619 -1.72 -10.34 20.57
N GLY A 620 -1.93 -11.10 19.49
CA GLY A 620 -3.24 -11.58 19.08
C GLY A 620 -3.35 -11.89 17.59
N ILE A 621 -4.57 -12.20 17.15
CA ILE A 621 -4.94 -12.44 15.75
C ILE A 621 -5.97 -11.42 15.29
N PHE A 622 -5.80 -10.92 14.07
CA PHE A 622 -6.81 -10.14 13.38
C PHE A 622 -7.70 -11.09 12.57
N VAL A 623 -9.00 -10.93 12.71
CA VAL A 623 -10.03 -11.76 12.06
C VAL A 623 -10.91 -10.84 11.23
N THR A 624 -11.14 -11.18 9.97
CA THR A 624 -12.13 -10.51 9.12
C THR A 624 -13.42 -11.33 9.09
N LEU A 625 -14.55 -10.68 9.36
CA LEU A 625 -15.86 -11.32 9.38
C LEU A 625 -16.34 -11.65 7.96
N ASP A 626 -16.73 -12.91 7.73
CA ASP A 626 -16.97 -13.45 6.39
C ASP A 626 -18.16 -12.79 5.66
N ALA A 627 -19.18 -12.34 6.42
CA ALA A 627 -20.38 -11.70 5.87
C ALA A 627 -20.32 -10.17 5.82
N MET A 628 -19.46 -9.54 6.65
CA MET A 628 -19.44 -8.08 6.85
C MET A 628 -18.19 -7.42 6.25
N TYR A 629 -17.12 -8.19 5.98
CA TYR A 629 -15.83 -7.68 5.52
C TYR A 629 -15.24 -6.57 6.41
N VAL A 630 -15.44 -6.73 7.73
CA VAL A 630 -14.87 -5.90 8.79
C VAL A 630 -13.83 -6.72 9.55
N GLU A 631 -12.67 -6.11 9.83
CA GLU A 631 -11.58 -6.71 10.60
C GLU A 631 -11.66 -6.28 12.07
N GLY A 632 -11.37 -7.20 12.98
CA GLY A 632 -11.27 -6.94 14.43
C GLY A 632 -10.20 -7.81 15.09
N LEU A 633 -9.77 -7.42 16.29
CA LEU A 633 -8.66 -8.04 17.02
C LEU A 633 -9.18 -9.03 18.09
N VAL A 634 -8.80 -10.30 17.98
CA VAL A 634 -8.81 -11.23 19.12
C VAL A 634 -7.46 -11.10 19.83
N HIS A 635 -7.46 -10.47 21.00
CA HIS A 635 -6.25 -10.31 21.83
C HIS A 635 -5.78 -11.66 22.39
N ILE A 636 -4.47 -11.80 22.64
CA ILE A 636 -3.84 -13.04 23.11
C ILE A 636 -4.45 -13.61 24.41
N THR A 637 -5.09 -12.78 25.24
CA THR A 637 -5.84 -13.21 26.44
C THR A 637 -7.12 -13.96 26.12
N GLU A 638 -7.78 -13.63 24.99
CA GLU A 638 -9.05 -14.21 24.56
C GLU A 638 -8.87 -15.53 23.78
N LEU A 639 -7.62 -15.88 23.44
CA LEU A 639 -7.25 -17.16 22.81
C LEU A 639 -7.33 -18.36 23.77
N GLY A 640 -7.53 -18.10 25.06
CA GLY A 640 -7.71 -19.11 26.11
C GLY A 640 -6.51 -19.23 27.06
N GLY A 641 -6.68 -20.06 28.09
CA GLY A 641 -5.70 -20.23 29.19
C GLY A 641 -4.47 -21.06 28.82
N ASP A 642 -3.73 -20.65 27.80
CA ASP A 642 -2.44 -21.23 27.39
C ASP A 642 -1.41 -20.13 27.13
N TYR A 643 -0.13 -20.48 27.12
CA TYR A 643 0.94 -19.56 26.72
C TYR A 643 1.15 -19.68 25.21
N PHE A 644 0.74 -18.67 24.45
CA PHE A 644 0.90 -18.66 23.00
C PHE A 644 2.24 -18.03 22.60
N LYS A 645 3.01 -18.77 21.80
CA LYS A 645 4.25 -18.31 21.19
C LYS A 645 4.02 -17.94 19.73
N PHE A 646 4.48 -16.76 19.34
CA PHE A 646 4.47 -16.32 17.94
C PHE A 646 5.66 -16.92 17.19
N ASP A 647 5.37 -17.56 16.05
CA ASP A 647 6.35 -17.96 15.04
C ASP A 647 6.24 -17.02 13.84
N GLU A 648 7.23 -16.15 13.72
CA GLU A 648 7.31 -15.11 12.69
C GLU A 648 7.53 -15.69 11.27
N GLN A 649 8.22 -16.84 11.17
CA GLN A 649 8.46 -17.51 9.87
C GLN A 649 7.19 -18.20 9.35
N ARG A 650 6.31 -18.65 10.26
CA ARG A 650 5.04 -19.32 9.92
C ARG A 650 3.85 -18.38 9.90
N GLN A 651 3.97 -17.18 10.48
CA GLN A 651 2.86 -16.27 10.77
C GLN A 651 1.77 -16.99 11.60
N GLU A 652 2.22 -17.63 12.69
CA GLU A 652 1.46 -18.58 13.51
C GLU A 652 1.53 -18.17 15.01
N LEU A 653 0.41 -18.18 15.72
CA LEU A 653 0.37 -18.16 17.19
C LEU A 653 0.05 -19.57 17.69
N ARG A 654 0.97 -20.17 18.44
CA ARG A 654 0.85 -21.58 18.88
C ARG A 654 0.92 -21.72 20.40
N GLY A 655 -0.08 -22.36 20.99
CA GLY A 655 -0.16 -22.64 22.43
C GLY A 655 0.80 -23.74 22.85
N GLU A 656 1.66 -23.48 23.85
CA GLU A 656 2.70 -24.43 24.29
C GLU A 656 2.14 -25.68 24.99
N ARG A 657 1.02 -25.56 25.72
CA ARG A 657 0.43 -26.67 26.50
C ARG A 657 -0.66 -27.43 25.73
N THR A 658 -1.43 -26.73 24.92
CA THR A 658 -2.55 -27.28 24.14
C THR A 658 -2.12 -27.76 22.76
N GLY A 659 -1.06 -27.16 22.19
CA GLY A 659 -0.65 -27.36 20.81
C GLY A 659 -1.55 -26.70 19.77
N VAL A 660 -2.61 -25.99 20.19
CA VAL A 660 -3.52 -25.23 19.32
C VAL A 660 -2.74 -24.17 18.54
N SER A 661 -3.11 -23.98 17.29
CA SER A 661 -2.41 -23.15 16.31
C SER A 661 -3.41 -22.23 15.62
N TYR A 662 -3.10 -20.93 15.60
CA TYR A 662 -3.83 -19.93 14.84
C TYR A 662 -2.91 -19.36 13.76
N THR A 663 -3.16 -19.71 12.50
CA THR A 663 -2.50 -19.15 11.32
C THR A 663 -3.44 -18.21 10.59
N ILE A 664 -2.88 -17.33 9.75
CA ILE A 664 -3.66 -16.68 8.69
C ILE A 664 -4.40 -17.76 7.87
N GLY A 665 -5.64 -17.48 7.47
CA GLY A 665 -6.54 -18.43 6.79
C GLY A 665 -7.32 -19.37 7.72
N THR A 666 -7.02 -19.41 9.02
CA THR A 666 -7.82 -20.18 9.99
C THR A 666 -9.24 -19.61 10.06
N ARG A 667 -10.26 -20.47 9.96
CA ARG A 667 -11.68 -20.13 10.19
C ARG A 667 -12.02 -20.31 11.67
N LEU A 668 -12.79 -19.39 12.23
CA LEU A 668 -13.28 -19.47 13.60
C LEU A 668 -14.60 -18.71 13.78
N GLN A 669 -15.33 -19.02 14.85
CA GLN A 669 -16.45 -18.21 15.32
C GLN A 669 -15.93 -17.16 16.31
N VAL A 670 -16.31 -15.89 16.10
CA VAL A 670 -15.96 -14.76 16.97
C VAL A 670 -17.19 -13.98 17.38
N GLN A 671 -17.18 -13.46 18.60
CA GLN A 671 -18.22 -12.59 19.13
C GLN A 671 -17.69 -11.16 19.26
N VAL A 672 -18.50 -10.18 18.87
CA VAL A 672 -18.17 -8.75 19.02
C VAL A 672 -18.15 -8.40 20.51
N SER A 673 -16.96 -8.28 21.11
CA SER A 673 -16.82 -8.09 22.56
C SER A 673 -16.74 -6.62 22.96
N ARG A 674 -16.16 -5.77 22.10
CA ARG A 674 -16.10 -4.31 22.27
C ARG A 674 -15.98 -3.61 20.91
N VAL A 675 -16.56 -2.41 20.82
CA VAL A 675 -16.31 -1.47 19.73
C VAL A 675 -15.83 -0.15 20.34
N ASP A 676 -14.77 0.42 19.79
CA ASP A 676 -14.11 1.64 20.25
C ASP A 676 -14.00 2.62 19.08
N LEU A 677 -14.90 3.61 19.03
CA LEU A 677 -14.97 4.61 17.95
C LEU A 677 -13.79 5.57 17.96
N ASP A 678 -13.35 6.00 19.15
CA ASP A 678 -12.24 6.94 19.32
C ASP A 678 -10.89 6.26 18.98
N GLY A 679 -10.75 4.99 19.38
CA GLY A 679 -9.61 4.15 19.03
C GLY A 679 -9.65 3.57 17.61
N ARG A 680 -10.80 3.66 16.91
CA ARG A 680 -11.11 2.96 15.64
C ARG A 680 -10.77 1.47 15.69
N LYS A 681 -11.28 0.78 16.71
CA LYS A 681 -11.06 -0.66 16.94
C LYS A 681 -12.36 -1.41 17.16
N ILE A 682 -12.32 -2.68 16.80
CA ILE A 682 -13.30 -3.69 17.18
C ILE A 682 -12.49 -4.82 17.83
N ASP A 683 -12.82 -5.16 19.07
CA ASP A 683 -12.24 -6.29 19.77
C ASP A 683 -13.21 -7.49 19.68
N PHE A 684 -12.64 -8.68 19.51
CA PHE A 684 -13.35 -9.94 19.37
C PHE A 684 -12.91 -10.93 20.45
N ARG A 685 -13.82 -11.84 20.82
CA ARG A 685 -13.50 -13.05 21.60
C ARG A 685 -13.88 -14.31 20.83
N ILE A 686 -13.15 -15.40 21.02
CA ILE A 686 -13.46 -16.69 20.37
C ILE A 686 -14.67 -17.32 21.04
N VAL A 687 -15.66 -17.74 20.24
CA VAL A 687 -16.76 -18.59 20.72
C VAL A 687 -16.22 -20.02 20.76
N GLN A 688 -16.22 -20.64 21.95
CA GLN A 688 -15.82 -22.04 22.10
C GLN A 688 -17.03 -22.95 21.93
N ASP A 689 -17.01 -23.83 20.93
CA ASP A 689 -17.98 -24.92 20.83
C ASP A 689 -17.95 -25.76 22.11
N GLU A 690 -19.09 -25.83 22.82
CA GLU A 690 -19.19 -26.55 24.11
C GLU A 690 -18.77 -28.03 23.99
N GLN A 691 -18.91 -28.60 22.79
CA GLN A 691 -18.53 -29.97 22.46
C GLN A 691 -17.00 -30.20 22.49
N GLU A 692 -16.18 -29.21 22.14
CA GLU A 692 -14.71 -29.29 22.29
C GLU A 692 -14.27 -29.06 23.74
N ALA A 693 -14.93 -28.14 24.46
CA ALA A 693 -14.69 -27.90 25.88
C ALA A 693 -14.97 -29.16 26.75
N LEU A 694 -15.97 -29.96 26.38
CA LEU A 694 -16.26 -31.25 27.00
C LEU A 694 -15.21 -32.33 26.65
N ASN A 695 -14.79 -32.42 25.39
CA ASN A 695 -13.79 -33.40 24.95
C ASN A 695 -12.39 -33.15 25.51
N THR A 696 -11.97 -31.89 25.62
CA THR A 696 -10.69 -31.51 26.23
C THR A 696 -10.66 -31.80 27.74
N ARG A 697 -11.75 -31.53 28.47
CA ARG A 697 -11.90 -31.90 29.89
C ARG A 697 -11.79 -33.42 30.11
N ASN A 698 -12.44 -34.24 29.27
CA ASN A 698 -12.40 -35.69 29.41
C ASN A 698 -11.02 -36.33 29.16
N ARG A 699 -10.10 -35.67 28.44
CA ARG A 699 -8.74 -36.17 28.22
C ARG A 699 -7.78 -35.97 29.41
N GLY A 700 -8.11 -35.13 30.39
CA GLY A 700 -7.28 -34.93 31.59
C GLY A 700 -7.42 -36.01 32.69
N GLY A 701 -8.40 -36.90 32.57
CA GLY A 701 -8.97 -37.67 33.69
C GLY A 701 -8.33 -39.00 34.10
N LYS A 702 -7.03 -39.25 33.85
CA LYS A 702 -6.36 -40.49 34.31
C LYS A 702 -4.95 -40.27 34.88
N ARG A 703 -4.88 -39.84 36.15
CA ARG A 703 -3.75 -40.15 37.05
C ARG A 703 -4.14 -41.29 37.98
N ALA A 704 -3.23 -42.25 38.19
CA ALA A 704 -3.47 -43.38 39.08
C ALA A 704 -3.51 -42.91 40.55
N ALA A 705 -4.53 -43.33 41.30
CA ALA A 705 -4.64 -43.04 42.72
C ALA A 705 -3.71 -43.96 43.52
N PHE A 706 -2.73 -43.37 44.20
CA PHE A 706 -1.85 -44.09 45.13
C PHE A 706 -2.57 -44.23 46.47
N ALA A 707 -2.80 -45.45 46.93
CA ALA A 707 -3.65 -45.71 48.11
C ALA A 707 -2.85 -45.80 49.41
N PRO A 708 -3.19 -45.02 50.45
CA PRO A 708 -2.71 -45.27 51.81
C PRO A 708 -3.66 -46.23 52.54
N ARG A 709 -3.11 -47.21 53.26
CA ARG A 709 -3.83 -47.98 54.29
C ARG A 709 -2.90 -48.28 55.46
N GLY A 710 -3.32 -47.87 56.66
CA GLY A 710 -2.79 -48.35 57.93
C GLY A 710 -3.67 -49.48 58.49
N GLU A 711 -3.01 -50.40 59.18
CA GLU A 711 -3.43 -51.35 60.21
C GLU A 711 -4.93 -51.67 60.44
N GLY A 712 -5.24 -52.97 60.44
CA GLY A 712 -6.51 -53.57 60.85
C GLY A 712 -6.34 -55.09 60.93
N ASP A 713 -6.47 -55.67 62.11
CA ASP A 713 -5.93 -56.99 62.46
C ASP A 713 -6.75 -58.20 61.93
N ARG A 714 -6.08 -59.38 61.86
CA ARG A 714 -6.53 -60.80 61.96
C ARG A 714 -8.06 -61.16 61.89
N THR A 715 -8.55 -62.30 61.37
CA THR A 715 -7.96 -63.58 60.89
C THR A 715 -9.06 -64.54 60.34
N HIS A 716 -8.68 -65.59 59.58
CA HIS A 716 -9.45 -66.83 59.30
C HIS A 716 -10.81 -66.60 58.52
N GLU A 717 -11.39 -67.54 57.77
CA GLU A 717 -11.01 -68.90 57.37
C GLU A 717 -11.60 -69.26 55.97
N GLU A 718 -11.02 -70.25 55.28
CA GLU A 718 -11.66 -70.95 54.15
C GLU A 718 -12.36 -72.22 54.70
N PRO A 719 -13.45 -72.76 54.09
CA PRO A 719 -13.22 -73.54 52.87
C PRO A 719 -14.37 -73.59 51.83
N THR A 720 -14.02 -74.15 50.67
CA THR A 720 -14.92 -74.71 49.64
C THR A 720 -15.32 -76.17 50.04
N PRO A 721 -15.78 -77.14 49.19
CA PRO A 721 -16.15 -77.14 47.76
C PRO A 721 -17.40 -77.98 47.37
N ARG A 722 -17.75 -78.01 46.06
CA ARG A 722 -17.95 -79.23 45.20
C ARG A 722 -18.64 -78.88 43.86
N ALA A 723 -18.47 -79.60 42.73
CA ALA A 723 -17.40 -80.48 42.20
C ALA A 723 -17.76 -80.98 40.77
N ARG A 724 -16.81 -81.64 40.06
CA ARG A 724 -16.97 -82.49 38.83
C ARG A 724 -17.18 -81.71 37.49
N LYS A 725 -16.76 -82.16 36.27
CA LYS A 725 -15.90 -83.25 35.71
C LYS A 725 -15.66 -82.96 34.18
N ASP A 726 -14.87 -83.65 33.32
CA ASP A 726 -13.89 -84.76 33.38
C ASP A 726 -12.95 -84.75 32.14
N LYS A 727 -11.61 -84.82 32.29
CA LYS A 727 -10.57 -85.06 31.23
C LYS A 727 -10.45 -84.03 30.08
N GLY A 728 -9.33 -83.91 29.32
CA GLY A 728 -7.94 -84.36 29.56
C GLY A 728 -7.12 -84.78 28.31
N ARG A 729 -5.84 -84.32 28.20
CA ARG A 729 -4.74 -84.73 27.26
C ARG A 729 -5.02 -84.51 25.74
N GLY A 730 -4.06 -84.21 24.85
CA GLY A 730 -2.61 -83.85 24.87
C GLY A 730 -2.30 -82.95 23.64
N TYR A 731 -1.08 -82.66 23.17
CA TYR A 731 0.22 -83.35 23.26
C TYR A 731 1.37 -82.40 22.83
N GLY A 732 2.54 -82.42 23.48
CA GLY A 732 3.79 -81.74 23.05
C GLY A 732 3.82 -80.19 23.18
N GLY A 733 4.97 -79.55 23.44
CA GLY A 733 6.28 -80.06 23.82
C GLY A 733 7.31 -78.94 24.07
N ALA A 734 8.32 -79.18 24.91
CA ALA A 734 9.54 -78.37 24.97
C ALA A 734 10.45 -78.73 23.76
N GLY A 735 11.53 -78.01 23.40
CA GLY A 735 12.17 -76.83 23.97
C GLY A 735 13.69 -76.90 23.79
N ALA A 736 14.28 -75.85 23.19
CA ALA A 736 15.72 -75.63 22.95
C ALA A 736 16.48 -76.53 21.92
N GLY A 737 17.42 -75.90 21.20
CA GLY A 737 18.50 -76.55 20.42
C GLY A 737 18.34 -76.52 18.88
N GLY A 738 19.44 -76.31 18.11
CA GLY A 738 19.43 -76.59 16.66
C GLY A 738 20.18 -75.64 15.68
N ALA A 739 21.49 -75.41 15.90
CA ALA A 739 22.55 -75.11 14.92
C ALA A 739 22.28 -74.77 13.41
N LYS A 740 23.01 -73.74 12.94
CA LYS A 740 23.75 -73.63 11.63
C LYS A 740 23.02 -73.71 10.27
N ALA A 741 23.12 -72.61 9.49
CA ALA A 741 23.72 -72.62 8.13
C ALA A 741 24.13 -71.21 7.62
N LYS A 742 25.43 -71.02 7.34
CA LYS A 742 26.17 -69.96 6.56
C LYS A 742 27.55 -70.59 6.21
N PRO A 743 28.33 -70.20 5.16
CA PRO A 743 28.62 -68.85 4.62
C PRO A 743 28.17 -68.73 3.14
N ALA A 744 28.67 -67.91 2.18
CA ALA A 744 29.73 -66.89 2.03
C ALA A 744 29.33 -65.96 0.83
N SER A 745 30.05 -64.96 0.28
CA SER A 745 31.18 -64.04 0.60
C SER A 745 31.17 -62.96 -0.53
N GLY A 746 31.87 -61.80 -0.48
CA GLY A 746 32.69 -61.17 0.55
C GLY A 746 34.11 -60.80 0.07
N LYS A 747 34.36 -59.53 -0.32
CA LYS A 747 35.66 -58.80 -0.21
C LYS A 747 35.58 -57.32 -0.64
N SER A 748 36.57 -56.55 -0.18
CA SER A 748 36.90 -55.15 -0.54
C SER A 748 38.38 -55.09 -1.04
N TRP A 749 38.99 -53.89 -1.10
CA TRP A 749 40.36 -53.53 -1.58
C TRP A 749 40.45 -53.15 -3.08
N GLN A 750 41.30 -52.23 -3.55
CA GLN A 750 42.03 -51.07 -2.94
C GLN A 750 42.51 -50.11 -4.08
N ASP A 751 43.14 -48.97 -3.76
CA ASP A 751 43.83 -48.07 -4.70
C ASP A 751 45.00 -48.75 -5.47
N PRO A 752 45.45 -48.14 -6.58
CA PRO A 752 46.82 -47.62 -6.59
C PRO A 752 46.93 -46.15 -7.04
N ALA A 753 48.01 -45.49 -6.60
CA ALA A 753 48.19 -44.04 -6.73
C ALA A 753 49.16 -43.59 -7.86
N ALA A 754 49.14 -42.27 -8.09
CA ALA A 754 50.27 -41.42 -8.50
C ALA A 754 50.89 -41.57 -9.92
N ALA A 755 50.44 -40.70 -10.85
CA ALA A 755 51.27 -39.80 -11.67
C ALA A 755 50.35 -38.81 -12.43
N GLY A 756 50.73 -37.57 -12.77
CA GLY A 756 51.95 -36.82 -12.44
C GLY A 756 52.31 -35.81 -13.53
N PHE A 757 52.36 -34.51 -13.19
CA PHE A 757 52.65 -33.37 -14.10
C PHE A 757 51.58 -33.13 -15.20
N GLY A 758 51.43 -31.92 -15.76
CA GLY A 758 52.13 -30.66 -15.48
C GLY A 758 51.38 -29.46 -16.09
N ALA A 759 51.76 -28.24 -15.67
CA ALA A 759 51.14 -26.99 -16.14
C ALA A 759 51.98 -26.27 -17.22
N VAL A 760 51.53 -25.06 -17.59
CA VAL A 760 52.25 -23.94 -18.24
C VAL A 760 51.96 -23.66 -19.74
N ARG A 761 51.34 -22.49 -19.94
CA ARG A 761 51.46 -21.47 -21.02
C ARG A 761 52.17 -21.84 -22.35
N GLY A 762 51.49 -21.54 -23.47
CA GLY A 762 52.11 -21.36 -24.80
C GLY A 762 51.32 -20.41 -25.72
N LYS A 763 51.96 -19.32 -26.15
CA LYS A 763 51.59 -18.39 -27.26
C LYS A 763 52.86 -18.23 -28.13
N PRO A 764 52.84 -17.58 -29.33
CA PRO A 764 51.85 -17.57 -30.42
C PRO A 764 52.55 -17.80 -31.81
N HIS A 765 51.87 -17.42 -32.92
CA HIS A 765 52.29 -17.12 -34.33
C HIS A 765 51.35 -17.85 -35.34
N ALA A 766 50.80 -17.25 -36.41
CA ALA A 766 51.36 -16.52 -37.58
C ALA A 766 52.09 -17.49 -38.55
N GLU A 767 51.89 -17.52 -39.87
CA GLU A 767 51.17 -16.67 -40.88
C GLU A 767 50.29 -17.58 -41.82
N ASP A 768 49.70 -17.22 -42.98
CA ASP A 768 49.95 -16.17 -44.01
C ASP A 768 48.68 -15.85 -44.90
N LYS A 769 48.83 -15.02 -45.95
CA LYS A 769 47.81 -14.50 -46.92
C LYS A 769 48.07 -15.00 -48.38
N PRO A 770 47.17 -14.79 -49.37
CA PRO A 770 46.99 -13.52 -50.15
C PRO A 770 45.50 -13.08 -50.25
N ALA A 771 45.07 -11.80 -50.30
CA ALA A 771 45.33 -10.64 -51.18
C ALA A 771 44.46 -10.58 -52.47
N GLY A 772 43.82 -9.45 -52.88
CA GLY A 772 43.67 -8.12 -52.24
C GLY A 772 43.23 -6.99 -53.21
N LYS A 773 43.37 -5.71 -52.76
CA LYS A 773 43.27 -4.41 -53.52
C LYS A 773 41.86 -3.91 -53.93
N SER A 774 41.57 -2.59 -54.03
CA SER A 774 42.26 -1.36 -53.54
C SER A 774 41.45 -0.04 -53.74
N GLY A 775 41.63 0.97 -52.86
CA GLY A 775 41.24 2.39 -53.03
C GLY A 775 40.71 3.01 -51.73
N ARG A 776 41.35 3.93 -50.98
CA ARG A 776 41.83 5.34 -51.24
C ARG A 776 40.70 6.29 -51.69
N ARG A 777 40.56 7.52 -51.14
CA ARG A 777 41.44 8.31 -50.23
C ARG A 777 40.63 9.35 -49.40
N ARG A 778 41.24 9.85 -48.31
CA ARG A 778 40.76 10.95 -47.44
C ARG A 778 40.21 12.18 -48.20
N ARG A 779 39.21 12.85 -47.62
CA ARG A 779 39.50 14.12 -46.94
C ARG A 779 38.83 14.14 -45.56
#